data_AF-A0A3L6MZH3-F1
#
_entry.id   AF-A0A3L6MZH3-F1
#
_cell.length_a   1.000
_cell.length_b   1.000
_cell.length_c   1.000
_cell.angle_alpha   90.00
_cell.angle_beta   90.00
_cell.angle_gamma   90.00
#
_symmetry.space_group_name_H-M   'P 1'
#
loop_
_entity.id
_entity.type
_entity.pdbx_description
1 polymer ?
#
loop_
_entity_poly.entity_id
_entity_poly.type
_entity_poly.pdbx_seq_one_letter_code
_entity_poly.pdbx_strand_id
1 'polypeptide(L)'
;MHALINQLDQEGFWNRMQVDSEGRVTAVLFAHPESLTYLQAYPDLLLLDCTYKTNRYGMPLLDIIGVDACQRSFCIAFAFLSGEEEQDYQWALERLKSLYEACNTSFPSVIITDCALACINAVAICFPSAVLLLCLWHANKAVLAYCRPAFIQHRTDPKTIEAELLSWQEFYNQWHLIIQSADQVTFDQRVQQLEQRYLPAYANEIGYLHATWLNPHKEKLVKAWVDQHLHFGTVVTSRVEGIHSLLKSYLNTSILDLFEAWGAITRAVTNQVHQLQSNQAQQQLRQPIELRIALYSAVQGWVSFEALRKVEEQRKRLLDKKPPLPRCTGIFMRTLGLPCAHLLQTLQEQGQVLLLEHFHKHWHLKRPGQQQLLLEPRTRIDARATISNLPQSSTKRLPSSFEAAATTGKARAKAPPKCSKCHEVGHQMNSKACPLRHQELLEKVAAEAKALAETEVSAMTAAPAVLADQPETMTGTLQDSPGGASQRPGSPVHEQPPSLGRPSPSPPRYNSPQEIYERYVAARSAWYAVQPAGSIKTNQQYRRAMGLPLRYDKQSYEWCLDYKQMSKRCITSTGSREWTKEEMMAYLDWSKAEDERIEAQVAEEMGDNPLANRRRGVKEIWERIEADSREQEALHLASRRTEDCIIVGSHGC
;
A
#
# COMPACT_ATOMS: atom_id res chain seq x y z
N MET A 1 14.30 -7.45 -33.97
CA MET A 1 14.64 -8.77 -33.38
C MET A 1 16.13 -9.06 -33.40
N HIS A 2 16.79 -9.27 -34.56
CA HIS A 2 18.26 -9.43 -34.60
C HIS A 2 19.02 -8.31 -33.87
N ALA A 3 18.55 -7.07 -33.99
CA ALA A 3 19.10 -5.94 -33.24
C ALA A 3 19.03 -6.12 -31.71
N LEU A 4 17.94 -6.68 -31.17
CA LEU A 4 17.80 -6.90 -29.72
C LEU A 4 18.76 -7.97 -29.21
N ILE A 5 18.83 -9.12 -29.88
CA ILE A 5 19.73 -10.21 -29.47
C ILE A 5 21.18 -9.75 -29.56
N ASN A 6 21.56 -9.13 -30.69
CA ASN A 6 22.91 -8.62 -30.86
C ASN A 6 23.29 -7.62 -29.77
N GLN A 7 22.36 -6.74 -29.37
CA GLN A 7 22.61 -5.76 -28.31
C GLN A 7 22.69 -6.42 -26.93
N LEU A 8 21.81 -7.37 -26.62
CA LEU A 8 21.85 -8.15 -25.39
C LEU A 8 23.21 -8.85 -25.24
N ASP A 9 23.69 -9.50 -26.30
CA ASP A 9 24.99 -10.17 -26.31
C ASP A 9 26.15 -9.16 -26.18
N GLN A 10 26.08 -8.03 -26.89
CA GLN A 10 27.10 -6.97 -26.82
C GLN A 10 27.21 -6.34 -25.43
N GLU A 11 26.10 -6.17 -24.72
CA GLU A 11 26.06 -5.62 -23.37
C GLU A 11 26.24 -6.69 -22.28
N GLY A 12 26.47 -7.95 -22.66
CA GLY A 12 26.77 -9.04 -21.72
C GLY A 12 25.55 -9.55 -20.94
N PHE A 13 24.33 -9.34 -21.46
CA PHE A 13 23.12 -9.89 -20.88
C PHE A 13 23.05 -11.39 -21.12
N TRP A 14 22.69 -12.13 -20.07
CA TRP A 14 22.23 -13.50 -20.27
C TRP A 14 20.84 -13.44 -20.90
N ASN A 15 20.62 -14.15 -22.02
CA ASN A 15 19.35 -14.10 -22.73
C ASN A 15 18.97 -15.41 -23.42
N ARG A 16 17.67 -15.65 -23.62
CA ARG A 16 17.09 -16.77 -24.38
C ARG A 16 15.88 -16.29 -25.16
N MET A 17 15.66 -16.85 -26.35
CA MET A 17 14.53 -16.50 -27.21
C MET A 17 13.86 -17.76 -27.74
N GLN A 18 12.54 -17.67 -27.91
CA GLN A 18 11.72 -18.67 -28.59
C GLN A 18 11.02 -18.04 -29.79
N VAL A 19 10.94 -18.80 -30.86
CA VAL A 19 10.19 -18.47 -32.06
C VAL A 19 9.25 -19.60 -32.43
N ASP A 20 8.13 -19.26 -33.06
CA ASP A 20 7.21 -20.24 -33.63
C ASP A 20 7.66 -20.74 -35.02
N SER A 21 6.85 -21.60 -35.63
CA SER A 21 7.10 -22.17 -36.96
C SER A 21 7.13 -21.12 -38.09
N GLU A 22 6.54 -19.94 -37.87
CA GLU A 22 6.55 -18.82 -38.81
C GLU A 22 7.74 -17.87 -38.56
N GLY A 23 8.58 -18.18 -37.57
CA GLY A 23 9.72 -17.35 -37.17
C GLY A 23 9.33 -16.12 -36.35
N ARG A 24 8.09 -16.05 -35.83
CA ARG A 24 7.64 -14.96 -34.96
C ARG A 24 8.11 -15.23 -33.53
N VAL A 25 8.52 -14.19 -32.83
CA VAL A 25 9.00 -14.31 -31.46
C VAL A 25 7.82 -14.54 -30.52
N THR A 26 7.86 -15.66 -29.80
CA THR A 26 6.84 -16.02 -28.80
C THR A 26 7.33 -15.74 -27.40
N ALA A 27 8.64 -15.78 -27.15
CA ALA A 27 9.18 -15.45 -25.84
C ALA A 27 10.61 -14.92 -25.90
N VAL A 28 10.95 -13.98 -25.00
CA VAL A 28 12.31 -13.48 -24.80
C VAL A 28 12.56 -13.34 -23.31
N LEU A 29 13.55 -14.06 -22.77
CA LEU A 29 14.01 -13.93 -21.39
C LEU A 29 15.39 -13.28 -21.38
N PHE A 30 15.60 -12.29 -20.53
CA PHE A 30 16.91 -11.66 -20.37
C PHE A 30 17.17 -11.26 -18.91
N ALA A 31 18.45 -11.23 -18.52
CA ALA A 31 18.90 -10.88 -17.19
C ALA A 31 20.10 -9.92 -17.26
N HIS A 32 20.03 -8.82 -16.51
CA HIS A 32 21.08 -7.81 -16.47
C HIS A 32 22.32 -8.37 -15.76
N PRO A 33 23.54 -8.21 -16.30
CA PRO A 33 24.74 -8.84 -15.75
C PRO A 33 25.00 -8.45 -14.28
N GLU A 34 24.79 -7.18 -13.92
CA GLU A 34 24.96 -6.76 -12.53
C GLU A 34 23.93 -7.36 -11.57
N SER A 35 22.70 -7.62 -12.03
CA SER A 35 21.66 -8.28 -11.22
C SER A 35 22.04 -9.72 -10.87
N LEU A 36 22.81 -10.40 -11.72
CA LEU A 36 23.28 -11.76 -11.47
C LEU A 36 24.21 -11.82 -10.24
N THR A 37 24.92 -10.73 -9.94
CA THR A 37 25.75 -10.66 -8.72
C THR A 37 24.90 -10.66 -7.45
N TYR A 38 23.69 -10.08 -7.50
CA TYR A 38 22.70 -10.14 -6.43
C TYR A 38 22.03 -11.50 -6.35
N LEU A 39 21.70 -12.12 -7.49
CA LEU A 39 21.17 -13.48 -7.54
C LEU A 39 22.11 -14.48 -6.85
N GLN A 40 23.42 -14.39 -7.12
CA GLN A 40 24.43 -15.22 -6.45
C GLN A 40 24.55 -14.96 -4.94
N ALA A 41 24.20 -13.76 -4.47
CA ALA A 41 24.24 -13.40 -3.06
C ALA A 41 22.98 -13.85 -2.30
N TYR A 42 21.83 -13.75 -2.97
CA TYR A 42 20.49 -13.88 -2.38
C TYR A 42 19.61 -14.81 -3.23
N PRO A 43 19.99 -16.09 -3.42
CA PRO A 43 19.29 -16.99 -4.35
C PRO A 43 17.98 -17.58 -3.80
N ASP A 44 17.79 -17.53 -2.47
CA ASP A 44 16.82 -18.35 -1.74
C ASP A 44 15.35 -17.99 -1.99
N LEU A 45 15.04 -16.71 -2.19
CA LEU A 45 13.67 -16.20 -2.27
C LEU A 45 13.43 -15.53 -3.61
N LEU A 46 12.43 -16.03 -4.31
CA LEU A 46 12.03 -15.56 -5.64
C LEU A 46 10.56 -15.14 -5.62
N LEU A 47 10.25 -14.01 -6.25
CA LEU A 47 8.89 -13.57 -6.49
C LEU A 47 8.63 -13.48 -7.99
N LEU A 48 7.47 -13.98 -8.40
CA LEU A 48 7.02 -14.03 -9.80
C LEU A 48 5.70 -13.30 -9.93
N ASP A 49 5.64 -12.37 -10.86
CA ASP A 49 4.39 -11.69 -11.21
C ASP A 49 4.44 -11.18 -12.65
N CYS A 50 3.27 -11.13 -13.29
CA CYS A 50 3.16 -10.60 -14.64
C CYS A 50 2.63 -9.18 -14.62
N THR A 51 3.06 -8.37 -15.58
CA THR A 51 2.48 -7.06 -15.83
C THR A 51 2.22 -6.83 -17.31
N TYR A 52 1.18 -6.05 -17.59
CA TYR A 52 0.70 -5.78 -18.95
C TYR A 52 0.99 -4.35 -19.37
N LYS A 53 0.67 -4.04 -20.64
CA LYS A 53 0.80 -2.70 -21.23
C LYS A 53 2.26 -2.20 -21.23
N THR A 54 3.21 -3.10 -21.46
CA THR A 54 4.65 -2.78 -21.49
C THR A 54 5.22 -2.65 -22.89
N ASN A 55 4.55 -3.20 -23.90
CA ASN A 55 5.03 -3.26 -25.27
C ASN A 55 3.86 -3.34 -26.28
N ARG A 56 4.14 -2.97 -27.54
CA ARG A 56 3.13 -2.86 -28.61
C ARG A 56 2.54 -4.18 -29.08
N TYR A 57 3.15 -5.31 -28.70
CA TYR A 57 2.72 -6.64 -29.11
C TYR A 57 1.71 -7.23 -28.14
N GLY A 58 1.40 -6.54 -27.03
CA GLY A 58 0.51 -7.06 -26.00
C GLY A 58 1.09 -8.25 -25.24
N MET A 59 2.40 -8.50 -25.35
CA MET A 59 3.07 -9.60 -24.64
C MET A 59 3.10 -9.29 -23.13
N PRO A 60 2.60 -10.18 -22.26
CA PRO A 60 2.83 -10.08 -20.83
C PRO A 60 4.33 -10.02 -20.52
N LEU A 61 4.70 -9.15 -19.57
CA LEU A 61 6.05 -9.08 -19.03
C LEU A 61 6.05 -9.78 -17.67
N LEU A 62 6.60 -10.99 -17.63
CA LEU A 62 6.89 -11.69 -16.38
C LEU A 62 8.13 -11.06 -15.74
N ASP A 63 7.94 -10.49 -14.56
CA ASP A 63 9.01 -9.96 -13.72
C ASP A 63 9.43 -11.02 -12.69
N ILE A 64 10.74 -11.22 -12.58
CA ILE A 64 11.35 -12.20 -11.70
C ILE A 64 12.27 -11.42 -10.78
N ILE A 65 11.87 -11.29 -9.50
CA ILE A 65 12.59 -10.48 -8.53
C ILE A 65 13.06 -11.30 -7.33
N GLY A 66 14.13 -10.82 -6.69
CA GLY A 66 14.63 -11.32 -5.41
C GLY A 66 14.58 -10.26 -4.32
N VAL A 67 15.00 -10.65 -3.13
CA VAL A 67 15.11 -9.76 -1.96
C VAL A 67 16.54 -9.81 -1.43
N ASP A 68 17.15 -8.64 -1.23
CA ASP A 68 18.50 -8.55 -0.68
C ASP A 68 18.52 -8.60 0.86
N ALA A 69 19.71 -8.69 1.45
CA ALA A 69 19.91 -8.67 2.91
C ALA A 69 19.27 -7.45 3.60
N CYS A 70 19.11 -6.33 2.89
CA CYS A 70 18.54 -5.09 3.41
C CYS A 70 17.01 -5.05 3.31
N GLN A 71 16.37 -6.15 2.89
CA GLN A 71 14.95 -6.27 2.58
C GLN A 71 14.50 -5.32 1.46
N ARG A 72 15.39 -5.03 0.51
CA ARG A 72 15.06 -4.33 -0.73
C ARG A 72 14.89 -5.34 -1.86
N SER A 73 13.95 -5.03 -2.76
CA SER A 73 13.74 -5.81 -3.97
C SER A 73 14.85 -5.54 -4.98
N PHE A 74 15.22 -6.56 -5.75
CA PHE A 74 16.07 -6.43 -6.92
C PHE A 74 15.54 -7.28 -8.07
N CYS A 75 15.59 -6.76 -9.29
CA CYS A 75 15.17 -7.50 -10.48
C CYS A 75 16.26 -8.52 -10.86
N ILE A 76 15.87 -9.78 -11.03
CA ILE A 76 16.75 -10.87 -11.46
C ILE A 76 16.72 -10.97 -12.98
N ALA A 77 15.53 -11.14 -13.54
CA ALA A 77 15.31 -11.37 -14.96
C ALA A 77 13.90 -10.93 -15.37
N PHE A 78 13.72 -10.76 -16.68
CA PHE A 78 12.46 -10.40 -17.29
C PHE A 78 12.16 -11.34 -18.43
N ALA A 79 10.89 -11.72 -18.61
CA ALA A 79 10.45 -12.46 -19.77
C ALA A 79 9.25 -11.80 -20.45
N PHE A 80 9.40 -11.44 -21.72
CA PHE A 80 8.26 -11.17 -22.58
C PHE A 80 7.70 -12.52 -23.04
N LEU A 81 6.41 -12.76 -22.79
CA LEU A 81 5.73 -14.01 -23.14
C LEU A 81 4.60 -13.75 -24.14
N SER A 82 4.28 -14.72 -24.99
CA SER A 82 3.14 -14.62 -25.92
C SER A 82 1.80 -14.76 -25.22
N GLY A 83 1.79 -15.37 -24.03
CA GLY A 83 0.62 -15.64 -23.21
C GLY A 83 1.01 -15.99 -21.78
N GLU A 84 0.01 -16.44 -21.02
CA GLU A 84 0.14 -16.86 -19.61
C GLU A 84 -0.41 -18.28 -19.41
N GLU A 85 -0.24 -19.12 -20.44
CA GLU A 85 -0.55 -20.54 -20.33
C GLU A 85 0.61 -21.29 -19.64
N GLU A 86 0.35 -22.51 -19.19
CA GLU A 86 1.34 -23.31 -18.45
C GLU A 86 2.66 -23.47 -19.22
N GLN A 87 2.57 -23.66 -20.54
CA GLN A 87 3.73 -23.77 -21.43
C GLN A 87 4.57 -22.49 -21.51
N ASP A 88 3.94 -21.31 -21.43
CA ASP A 88 4.65 -20.03 -21.47
C ASP A 88 5.49 -19.85 -20.20
N TYR A 89 4.90 -20.13 -19.03
CA TYR A 89 5.61 -20.11 -17.75
C TYR A 89 6.67 -21.21 -17.68
N GLN A 90 6.38 -22.42 -18.14
CA GLN A 90 7.35 -23.51 -18.14
C GLN A 90 8.58 -23.13 -18.95
N TRP A 91 8.40 -22.55 -20.14
CA TRP A 91 9.53 -22.07 -20.94
C TRP A 91 10.37 -21.05 -20.16
N ALA A 92 9.73 -20.05 -19.53
CA ALA A 92 10.45 -19.03 -18.76
C ALA A 92 11.21 -19.63 -17.57
N LEU A 93 10.58 -20.53 -16.81
CA LEU A 93 11.13 -21.12 -15.60
C LEU A 93 12.23 -22.15 -15.88
N GLU A 94 12.16 -22.91 -16.97
CA GLU A 94 13.26 -23.76 -17.42
C GLU A 94 14.50 -22.93 -17.78
N ARG A 95 14.31 -21.76 -18.41
CA ARG A 95 15.41 -20.84 -18.72
C ARG A 95 15.95 -20.15 -17.47
N LEU A 96 15.08 -19.76 -16.54
CA LEU A 96 15.50 -19.31 -15.23
C LEU A 96 16.35 -20.38 -14.52
N LYS A 97 15.97 -21.66 -14.59
CA LYS A 97 16.78 -22.75 -14.03
C LYS A 97 18.17 -22.82 -14.66
N SER A 98 18.27 -22.74 -15.99
CA SER A 98 19.57 -22.66 -16.68
C SER A 98 20.38 -21.42 -16.30
N LEU A 99 19.73 -20.30 -15.98
CA LEU A 99 20.41 -19.10 -15.50
C LEU A 99 21.04 -19.35 -14.12
N TYR A 100 20.31 -19.98 -13.19
CA TYR A 100 20.84 -20.38 -11.88
C TYR A 100 22.07 -21.30 -12.00
N GLU A 101 22.00 -22.28 -12.91
CA GLU A 101 23.11 -23.19 -13.22
C GLU A 101 24.31 -22.43 -13.79
N ALA A 102 24.08 -21.51 -14.73
CA ALA A 102 25.12 -20.66 -15.31
C ALA A 102 25.79 -19.74 -14.28
N CYS A 103 25.04 -19.27 -13.29
CA CYS A 103 25.56 -18.47 -12.18
C CYS A 103 26.27 -19.30 -11.09
N ASN A 104 26.23 -20.64 -11.17
CA ASN A 104 26.74 -21.57 -10.15
C ASN A 104 26.20 -21.24 -8.74
N THR A 105 24.89 -20.98 -8.66
CA THR A 105 24.21 -20.67 -7.39
C THR A 105 23.12 -21.69 -7.08
N SER A 106 22.77 -21.84 -5.80
CA SER A 106 21.72 -22.77 -5.38
C SER A 106 20.36 -22.33 -5.91
N PHE A 107 19.50 -23.29 -6.25
CA PHE A 107 18.09 -23.02 -6.59
C PHE A 107 17.33 -22.35 -5.42
N PRO A 108 16.25 -21.61 -5.70
CA PRO A 108 15.47 -20.95 -4.65
C PRO A 108 14.85 -21.99 -3.72
N SER A 109 14.83 -21.67 -2.42
CA SER A 109 14.15 -22.46 -1.41
C SER A 109 12.68 -22.11 -1.30
N VAL A 110 12.31 -20.85 -1.59
CA VAL A 110 10.92 -20.35 -1.58
C VAL A 110 10.64 -19.55 -2.85
N ILE A 111 9.50 -19.84 -3.49
CA ILE A 111 8.95 -19.08 -4.60
C ILE A 111 7.59 -18.53 -4.18
N ILE A 112 7.33 -17.25 -4.43
CA ILE A 112 6.05 -16.60 -4.14
C ILE A 112 5.47 -16.05 -5.43
N THR A 113 4.22 -16.38 -5.72
CA THR A 113 3.50 -15.86 -6.90
C THR A 113 2.04 -15.58 -6.54
N ASP A 114 1.29 -15.01 -7.47
CA ASP A 114 -0.15 -14.89 -7.34
C ASP A 114 -0.85 -16.26 -7.50
N CYS A 115 -2.18 -16.29 -7.53
CA CYS A 115 -2.93 -17.54 -7.67
C CYS A 115 -3.16 -17.92 -9.15
N ALA A 116 -2.14 -17.76 -10.01
CA ALA A 116 -2.18 -18.20 -11.40
C ALA A 116 -1.87 -19.69 -11.51
N LEU A 117 -2.88 -20.51 -11.83
CA LEU A 117 -2.75 -21.98 -11.90
C LEU A 117 -1.65 -22.43 -12.87
N ALA A 118 -1.51 -21.74 -14.01
CA ALA A 118 -0.47 -21.99 -15.00
C ALA A 118 0.95 -21.81 -14.40
N CYS A 119 1.18 -20.72 -13.67
CA CYS A 119 2.44 -20.46 -12.98
C CYS A 119 2.68 -21.49 -11.87
N ILE A 120 1.66 -21.83 -11.07
CA ILE A 120 1.73 -22.84 -10.00
C ILE A 120 2.20 -24.19 -10.56
N ASN A 121 1.59 -24.66 -11.66
CA ASN A 121 1.95 -25.92 -12.28
C ASN A 121 3.37 -25.89 -12.84
N ALA A 122 3.71 -24.82 -13.57
CA ALA A 122 5.05 -24.66 -14.15
C ALA A 122 6.15 -24.62 -13.08
N VAL A 123 5.92 -23.97 -11.93
CA VAL A 123 6.85 -23.96 -10.78
C VAL A 123 7.03 -25.37 -10.22
N ALA A 124 5.93 -26.13 -10.05
CA ALA A 124 5.99 -27.50 -9.53
C ALA A 124 6.83 -28.43 -10.42
N ILE A 125 6.83 -28.20 -11.74
CA ILE A 125 7.64 -28.94 -12.71
C ILE A 125 9.11 -28.48 -12.70
N CYS A 126 9.34 -27.17 -12.75
CA CYS A 126 10.69 -26.61 -12.97
C CYS A 126 11.54 -26.57 -11.68
N PHE A 127 10.90 -26.30 -10.54
CA PHE A 127 11.53 -26.15 -9.22
C PHE A 127 10.85 -27.05 -8.17
N PRO A 128 10.86 -28.39 -8.35
CA PRO A 128 10.10 -29.31 -7.48
C PRO A 128 10.57 -29.32 -6.02
N SER A 129 11.81 -28.86 -5.75
CA SER A 129 12.35 -28.75 -4.40
C SER A 129 12.06 -27.41 -3.73
N ALA A 130 11.59 -26.41 -4.49
CA ALA A 130 11.24 -25.11 -3.94
C ALA A 130 9.84 -25.16 -3.33
N VAL A 131 9.67 -24.46 -2.21
CA VAL A 131 8.37 -24.30 -1.58
C VAL A 131 7.64 -23.17 -2.28
N LEU A 132 6.49 -23.48 -2.87
CA LEU A 132 5.63 -22.49 -3.49
C LEU A 132 4.63 -21.91 -2.48
N LEU A 133 4.71 -20.61 -2.25
CA LEU A 133 3.75 -19.84 -1.45
C LEU A 133 2.88 -18.98 -2.37
N LEU A 134 1.64 -18.71 -1.94
CA LEU A 134 0.76 -17.81 -2.65
C LEU A 134 0.74 -16.44 -1.98
N CYS A 135 0.59 -15.40 -2.79
CA CYS A 135 0.46 -14.03 -2.30
C CYS A 135 -0.79 -13.89 -1.42
N LEU A 136 -0.57 -13.66 -0.13
CA LEU A 136 -1.67 -13.50 0.83
C LEU A 136 -2.55 -12.28 0.52
N TRP A 137 -1.98 -11.21 -0.05
CA TRP A 137 -2.74 -10.03 -0.42
C TRP A 137 -3.75 -10.34 -1.53
N HIS A 138 -3.33 -11.06 -2.58
CA HIS A 138 -4.22 -11.49 -3.67
C HIS A 138 -5.32 -12.43 -3.15
N ALA A 139 -4.98 -13.38 -2.26
CA ALA A 139 -5.97 -14.24 -1.62
C ALA A 139 -7.02 -13.43 -0.83
N ASN A 140 -6.57 -12.49 0.00
CA ASN A 140 -7.45 -11.61 0.77
C ASN A 140 -8.35 -10.75 -0.12
N LYS A 141 -7.80 -10.17 -1.19
CA LYS A 141 -8.58 -9.38 -2.17
C LYS A 141 -9.63 -10.22 -2.86
N ALA A 142 -9.32 -11.45 -3.25
CA ALA A 142 -10.27 -12.36 -3.87
C ALA A 142 -11.40 -12.77 -2.91
N VAL A 143 -11.07 -13.09 -1.65
CA VAL A 143 -12.08 -13.38 -0.61
C VAL A 143 -12.96 -12.16 -0.33
N LEU A 144 -12.37 -10.96 -0.25
CA LEU A 144 -13.11 -9.72 -0.10
C LEU A 144 -14.08 -9.52 -1.26
N ALA A 145 -13.60 -9.65 -2.50
CA ALA A 145 -14.41 -9.42 -3.70
C ALA A 145 -15.58 -10.42 -3.82
N TYR A 146 -15.34 -11.69 -3.48
CA TYR A 146 -16.36 -12.74 -3.59
C TYR A 146 -17.36 -12.71 -2.43
N CYS A 147 -16.87 -12.67 -1.19
CA CYS A 147 -17.73 -12.91 -0.02
C CYS A 147 -18.44 -11.65 0.48
N ARG A 148 -17.83 -10.45 0.42
CA ARG A 148 -18.43 -9.19 0.91
C ARG A 148 -19.83 -8.94 0.32
N PRO A 149 -20.07 -9.17 -0.98
CA PRO A 149 -21.40 -9.25 -1.57
C PRO A 149 -22.50 -9.96 -0.78
N ALA A 150 -22.21 -11.02 -0.05
CA ALA A 150 -23.26 -11.76 0.64
C ALA A 150 -23.77 -11.05 1.90
N PHE A 151 -22.93 -10.21 2.50
CA PHE A 151 -23.17 -9.56 3.79
C PHE A 151 -23.78 -8.17 3.66
N ILE A 152 -23.50 -7.47 2.56
CA ILE A 152 -23.97 -6.09 2.35
C ILE A 152 -25.13 -6.11 1.36
N GLN A 153 -26.33 -5.90 1.88
CA GLN A 153 -27.56 -5.77 1.13
C GLN A 153 -27.92 -4.29 1.12
N HIS A 154 -27.80 -3.61 -0.01
CA HIS A 154 -27.97 -2.14 -0.11
C HIS A 154 -29.33 -1.65 0.40
N ARG A 155 -29.39 -1.34 1.71
CA ARG A 155 -30.56 -0.86 2.45
C ARG A 155 -30.34 0.58 2.89
N THR A 156 -31.43 1.31 3.08
CA THR A 156 -31.43 2.76 3.33
C THR A 156 -31.41 3.15 4.80
N ASP A 157 -31.68 2.24 5.75
CA ASP A 157 -31.66 2.58 7.16
C ASP A 157 -30.23 2.49 7.76
N PRO A 158 -29.76 3.53 8.47
CA PRO A 158 -28.38 3.58 8.98
C PRO A 158 -28.01 2.46 9.96
N LYS A 159 -28.97 1.95 10.75
CA LYS A 159 -28.69 0.94 11.79
C LYS A 159 -28.46 -0.44 11.19
N THR A 160 -29.19 -0.78 10.14
CA THR A 160 -29.00 -2.04 9.42
C THR A 160 -27.71 -2.03 8.61
N ILE A 161 -27.35 -0.89 8.00
CA ILE A 161 -26.04 -0.75 7.33
C ILE A 161 -24.89 -1.01 8.31
N GLU A 162 -24.95 -0.41 9.51
CA GLU A 162 -23.93 -0.62 10.54
C GLU A 162 -23.86 -2.10 10.97
N ALA A 163 -25.01 -2.74 11.18
CA ALA A 163 -25.07 -4.16 11.54
C ALA A 163 -24.53 -5.09 10.43
N GLU A 164 -24.82 -4.82 9.17
CA GLU A 164 -24.32 -5.58 8.02
C GLU A 164 -22.79 -5.43 7.86
N LEU A 165 -22.27 -4.21 8.01
CA LEU A 165 -20.84 -3.94 8.00
C LEU A 165 -20.11 -4.67 9.13
N LEU A 166 -20.67 -4.65 10.35
CA LEU A 166 -20.14 -5.40 11.49
C LEU A 166 -20.14 -6.91 11.22
N SER A 167 -21.23 -7.44 10.64
CA SER A 167 -21.32 -8.87 10.28
C SER A 167 -20.26 -9.28 9.25
N TRP A 168 -20.07 -8.45 8.21
CA TRP A 168 -19.00 -8.63 7.23
C TRP A 168 -17.62 -8.58 7.88
N GLN A 169 -17.34 -7.55 8.69
CA GLN A 169 -16.06 -7.39 9.37
C GLN A 169 -15.76 -8.61 10.23
N GLU A 170 -16.75 -9.13 10.95
CA GLU A 170 -16.57 -10.33 11.75
C GLU A 170 -16.25 -11.57 10.91
N PHE A 171 -16.97 -11.79 9.81
CA PHE A 171 -16.69 -12.89 8.89
C PHE A 171 -15.27 -12.79 8.31
N TYR A 172 -14.90 -11.61 7.83
CA TYR A 172 -13.60 -11.37 7.24
C TYR A 172 -12.48 -11.47 8.28
N ASN A 173 -12.73 -11.07 9.53
CA ASN A 173 -11.80 -11.29 10.64
C ASN A 173 -11.62 -12.78 10.94
N GLN A 174 -12.67 -13.60 10.88
CA GLN A 174 -12.52 -15.06 11.02
C GLN A 174 -11.63 -15.66 9.93
N TRP A 175 -11.79 -15.22 8.67
CA TRP A 175 -10.88 -15.59 7.59
C TRP A 175 -9.41 -15.29 7.93
N HIS A 176 -9.13 -14.07 8.42
CA HIS A 176 -7.76 -13.71 8.83
C HIS A 176 -7.25 -14.55 10.00
N LEU A 177 -8.10 -14.85 10.98
CA LEU A 177 -7.74 -15.73 12.08
C LEU A 177 -7.39 -17.13 11.56
N ILE A 178 -8.15 -17.68 10.61
CA ILE A 178 -7.84 -18.97 9.98
C ILE A 178 -6.45 -18.92 9.33
N ILE A 179 -6.15 -17.90 8.53
CA ILE A 179 -4.82 -17.70 7.91
C ILE A 179 -3.70 -17.57 8.96
N GLN A 180 -3.97 -16.91 10.08
CA GLN A 180 -2.99 -16.69 11.16
C GLN A 180 -2.88 -17.87 12.14
N SER A 181 -3.44 -19.03 11.84
CA SER A 181 -3.37 -20.21 12.71
C SER A 181 -1.92 -20.67 12.86
N ALA A 182 -1.47 -20.83 14.10
CA ALA A 182 -0.08 -21.17 14.42
C ALA A 182 0.24 -22.66 14.20
N ASP A 183 -0.79 -23.51 14.24
CA ASP A 183 -0.71 -24.95 14.07
C ASP A 183 -2.02 -25.49 13.46
N GLN A 184 -1.97 -26.75 13.02
CA GLN A 184 -3.11 -27.42 12.38
C GLN A 184 -4.31 -27.55 13.31
N VAL A 185 -4.11 -27.78 14.62
CA VAL A 185 -5.21 -27.92 15.58
C VAL A 185 -6.00 -26.62 15.70
N THR A 186 -5.28 -25.49 15.82
CA THR A 186 -5.87 -24.15 15.85
C THR A 186 -6.58 -23.82 14.54
N PHE A 187 -6.01 -24.23 13.40
CA PHE A 187 -6.62 -24.05 12.09
C PHE A 187 -7.95 -24.81 12.00
N ASP A 188 -7.96 -26.11 12.30
CA ASP A 188 -9.15 -26.97 12.22
C ASP A 188 -10.25 -26.44 13.15
N GLN A 189 -9.90 -26.00 14.36
CA GLN A 189 -10.83 -25.36 15.30
C GLN A 189 -11.44 -24.06 14.75
N ARG A 190 -10.63 -23.19 14.15
CA ARG A 190 -11.12 -21.90 13.60
C ARG A 190 -12.01 -22.11 12.37
N VAL A 191 -11.67 -23.08 11.52
CA VAL A 191 -12.53 -23.47 10.38
C VAL A 191 -13.85 -24.02 10.87
N GLN A 192 -13.84 -24.92 11.86
CA GLN A 192 -15.06 -25.47 12.45
C GLN A 192 -15.93 -24.37 13.10
N GLN A 193 -15.33 -23.40 13.78
CA GLN A 193 -16.06 -22.27 14.37
C GLN A 193 -16.70 -21.37 13.30
N LEU A 194 -16.00 -21.14 12.18
CA LEU A 194 -16.55 -20.42 11.02
C LEU A 194 -17.76 -21.17 10.45
N GLU A 195 -17.63 -22.47 10.20
CA GLU A 195 -18.71 -23.31 9.67
C GLU A 195 -19.94 -23.31 10.58
N GLN A 196 -19.75 -23.55 11.89
CA GLN A 196 -20.85 -23.56 12.88
C GLN A 196 -21.59 -22.23 12.95
N ARG A 197 -20.89 -21.12 12.71
CA ARG A 197 -21.48 -19.78 12.82
C ARG A 197 -22.23 -19.34 11.58
N TYR A 198 -21.71 -19.66 10.39
CA TYR A 198 -22.19 -19.09 9.14
C TYR A 198 -23.00 -20.08 8.29
N LEU A 199 -23.01 -21.38 8.61
CA LEU A 199 -23.91 -22.34 7.98
C LEU A 199 -25.28 -22.40 8.68
N PRO A 200 -26.38 -22.60 7.92
CA PRO A 200 -26.45 -22.74 6.47
C PRO A 200 -26.54 -21.40 5.69
N ALA A 201 -26.61 -20.27 6.39
CA ALA A 201 -26.95 -18.96 5.80
C ALA A 201 -25.97 -18.48 4.71
N TYR A 202 -24.67 -18.79 4.84
CA TYR A 202 -23.61 -18.38 3.92
C TYR A 202 -22.90 -19.58 3.28
N ALA A 203 -23.67 -20.60 2.88
CA ALA A 203 -23.13 -21.85 2.33
C ALA A 203 -22.27 -21.64 1.07
N ASN A 204 -22.58 -20.64 0.24
CA ASN A 204 -21.81 -20.35 -0.97
C ASN A 204 -20.44 -19.74 -0.65
N GLU A 205 -20.38 -18.85 0.35
CA GLU A 205 -19.17 -18.15 0.78
C GLU A 205 -18.25 -19.14 1.49
N ILE A 206 -18.79 -19.97 2.40
CA ILE A 206 -18.04 -21.05 3.03
C ILE A 206 -17.55 -22.05 1.98
N GLY A 207 -18.43 -22.49 1.06
CA GLY A 207 -18.06 -23.38 -0.05
C GLY A 207 -16.94 -22.81 -0.90
N TYR A 208 -16.98 -21.50 -1.21
CA TYR A 208 -15.93 -20.80 -1.94
C TYR A 208 -14.60 -20.80 -1.19
N LEU A 209 -14.59 -20.50 0.12
CA LEU A 209 -13.37 -20.53 0.93
C LEU A 209 -12.73 -21.92 0.91
N HIS A 210 -13.53 -22.98 1.08
CA HIS A 210 -13.03 -24.36 1.03
C HIS A 210 -12.52 -24.75 -0.35
N ALA A 211 -13.34 -24.63 -1.38
CA ALA A 211 -13.04 -25.11 -2.72
C ALA A 211 -11.90 -24.33 -3.38
N THR A 212 -11.82 -23.02 -3.15
CA THR A 212 -10.86 -22.14 -3.83
C THR A 212 -9.55 -21.96 -3.06
N TRP A 213 -9.60 -21.94 -1.72
CA TRP A 213 -8.44 -21.54 -0.91
C TRP A 213 -8.00 -22.60 0.10
N LEU A 214 -8.87 -23.06 0.99
CA LEU A 214 -8.46 -23.90 2.11
C LEU A 214 -8.09 -25.32 1.66
N ASN A 215 -8.90 -25.96 0.81
CA ASN A 215 -8.62 -27.33 0.38
C ASN A 215 -7.40 -27.42 -0.57
N PRO A 216 -7.29 -26.59 -1.62
CA PRO A 216 -6.16 -26.71 -2.56
C PRO A 216 -4.88 -26.00 -2.08
N HIS A 217 -4.99 -24.99 -1.20
CA HIS A 217 -3.90 -24.03 -0.99
C HIS A 217 -3.60 -23.67 0.48
N LYS A 218 -4.20 -24.31 1.50
CA LYS A 218 -3.90 -24.00 2.91
C LYS A 218 -2.40 -24.06 3.24
N GLU A 219 -1.68 -25.03 2.67
CA GLU A 219 -0.25 -25.22 2.91
C GLU A 219 0.62 -24.07 2.36
N LYS A 220 0.07 -23.31 1.39
CA LYS A 220 0.74 -22.19 0.71
C LYS A 220 0.37 -20.82 1.29
N LEU A 221 -0.59 -20.75 2.22
CA LEU A 221 -1.19 -19.50 2.71
C LEU A 221 -1.26 -19.39 4.23
N VAL A 222 -1.57 -20.48 4.93
CA VAL A 222 -1.82 -20.46 6.37
C VAL A 222 -0.51 -20.61 7.13
N LYS A 223 -0.29 -19.76 8.15
CA LYS A 223 0.95 -19.69 8.93
C LYS A 223 1.42 -21.04 9.47
N ALA A 224 0.50 -21.91 9.89
CA ALA A 224 0.82 -23.25 10.40
C ALA A 224 1.77 -24.04 9.46
N TRP A 225 1.61 -23.87 8.15
CA TRP A 225 2.44 -24.51 7.13
C TRP A 225 3.46 -23.54 6.51
N VAL A 226 3.08 -22.27 6.28
CA VAL A 226 3.99 -21.27 5.69
C VAL A 226 5.20 -21.01 6.59
N ASP A 227 4.99 -20.91 7.91
CA ASP A 227 6.05 -20.62 8.89
C ASP A 227 6.98 -21.84 9.13
N GLN A 228 6.84 -22.91 8.34
CA GLN A 228 7.80 -24.02 8.28
C GLN A 228 9.00 -23.73 7.36
N HIS A 229 8.94 -22.65 6.58
CA HIS A 229 9.88 -22.39 5.49
C HIS A 229 10.56 -21.03 5.64
N LEU A 230 11.75 -20.89 5.03
CA LEU A 230 12.60 -19.72 5.16
C LEU A 230 12.18 -18.61 4.17
N HIS A 231 11.01 -18.00 4.41
CA HIS A 231 10.44 -16.97 3.52
C HIS A 231 10.88 -15.53 3.87
N PHE A 232 11.77 -15.35 4.85
CA PHE A 232 12.35 -14.07 5.29
C PHE A 232 11.33 -12.99 5.63
N GLY A 233 10.13 -13.39 6.09
CA GLY A 233 9.03 -12.48 6.41
C GLY A 233 8.25 -11.99 5.18
N THR A 234 8.54 -12.51 4.00
CA THR A 234 7.82 -12.22 2.76
C THR A 234 6.70 -13.24 2.58
N VAL A 235 5.46 -12.78 2.44
CA VAL A 235 4.25 -13.60 2.18
C VAL A 235 3.29 -12.93 1.20
N VAL A 236 3.73 -11.83 0.59
CA VAL A 236 2.96 -11.01 -0.36
C VAL A 236 3.88 -10.57 -1.51
N THR A 237 3.30 -10.37 -2.70
CA THR A 237 3.99 -9.90 -3.91
C THR A 237 3.91 -8.38 -4.09
N SER A 238 3.48 -7.61 -3.09
CA SER A 238 3.39 -6.13 -3.20
C SER A 238 4.70 -5.44 -3.58
N ARG A 239 5.83 -6.09 -3.30
CA ARG A 239 7.16 -5.67 -3.74
C ARG A 239 7.34 -5.74 -5.25
N VAL A 240 6.73 -6.73 -5.91
CA VAL A 240 6.74 -6.87 -7.35
C VAL A 240 5.90 -5.77 -7.98
N GLU A 241 4.74 -5.44 -7.39
CA GLU A 241 3.93 -4.31 -7.86
C GLU A 241 4.67 -2.97 -7.78
N GLY A 242 5.44 -2.75 -6.72
CA GLY A 242 6.32 -1.58 -6.64
C GLY A 242 7.38 -1.53 -7.75
N ILE A 243 7.88 -2.69 -8.19
CA ILE A 243 8.76 -2.77 -9.37
C ILE A 243 7.97 -2.55 -10.65
N HIS A 244 6.75 -3.09 -10.80
CA HIS A 244 5.91 -2.82 -11.95
C HIS A 244 5.68 -1.32 -12.14
N SER A 245 5.34 -0.59 -11.06
CA SER A 245 5.19 0.87 -11.10
C SER A 245 6.49 1.56 -11.53
N LEU A 246 7.65 1.11 -11.02
CA LEU A 246 8.96 1.62 -11.42
C LEU A 246 9.23 1.37 -12.91
N LEU A 247 9.00 0.17 -13.42
CA LEU A 247 9.24 -0.15 -14.83
C LEU A 247 8.31 0.67 -15.73
N LYS A 248 7.03 0.76 -15.38
CA LYS A 248 6.04 1.54 -16.12
C LYS A 248 6.41 3.03 -16.18
N SER A 249 7.03 3.59 -15.13
CA SER A 249 7.50 4.98 -15.15
C SER A 249 8.71 5.23 -16.06
N TYR A 250 9.45 4.17 -16.43
CA TYR A 250 10.53 4.26 -17.42
C TYR A 250 10.04 3.99 -18.84
N LEU A 251 9.05 3.10 -18.98
CA LEU A 251 8.41 2.78 -20.25
C LEU A 251 7.55 3.95 -20.74
N ASN A 252 6.75 4.58 -19.87
CA ASN A 252 5.84 5.70 -20.11
C ASN A 252 4.79 5.52 -21.22
N THR A 253 4.85 4.42 -21.97
CA THR A 253 3.91 4.07 -23.02
C THR A 253 3.97 2.57 -23.31
N SER A 254 2.88 2.03 -23.83
CA SER A 254 2.75 0.62 -24.20
C SER A 254 2.95 0.38 -25.70
N ILE A 255 3.42 1.37 -26.45
CA ILE A 255 3.61 1.27 -27.92
C ILE A 255 5.07 0.99 -28.32
N LEU A 256 5.96 0.86 -27.35
CA LEU A 256 7.36 0.52 -27.57
C LEU A 256 7.47 -0.88 -28.18
N ASP A 257 8.42 -1.05 -29.10
CA ASP A 257 8.83 -2.39 -29.48
C ASP A 257 9.68 -3.07 -28.38
N LEU A 258 10.00 -4.36 -28.55
CA LEU A 258 10.74 -5.11 -27.52
C LEU A 258 12.15 -4.56 -27.30
N PHE A 259 12.76 -3.94 -28.31
CA PHE A 259 14.09 -3.34 -28.19
C PHE A 259 14.05 -2.06 -27.38
N GLU A 260 13.11 -1.18 -27.68
CA GLU A 260 12.89 0.06 -26.93
C GLU A 260 12.46 -0.22 -25.48
N ALA A 261 11.56 -1.19 -25.28
CA ALA A 261 11.12 -1.62 -23.96
C ALA A 261 12.30 -2.21 -23.15
N TRP A 262 13.10 -3.10 -23.74
CA TRP A 262 14.32 -3.61 -23.12
C TRP A 262 15.29 -2.47 -22.73
N GLY A 263 15.49 -1.48 -23.60
CA GLY A 263 16.35 -0.34 -23.29
C GLY A 263 15.84 0.50 -22.10
N ALA A 264 14.52 0.66 -21.97
CA ALA A 264 13.90 1.34 -20.83
C ALA A 264 14.04 0.53 -19.52
N ILE A 265 13.76 -0.77 -19.58
CA ILE A 265 13.93 -1.70 -18.46
C ILE A 265 15.38 -1.71 -18.00
N THR A 266 16.34 -1.76 -18.93
CA THR A 266 17.78 -1.75 -18.64
C THR A 266 18.16 -0.51 -17.84
N ARG A 267 17.74 0.70 -18.27
CA ARG A 267 18.00 1.93 -17.49
C ARG A 267 17.40 1.88 -16.09
N ALA A 268 16.18 1.36 -15.93
CA ALA A 268 15.53 1.22 -14.64
C ALA A 268 16.31 0.27 -13.71
N VAL A 269 16.74 -0.87 -14.24
CA VAL A 269 17.50 -1.90 -13.52
C VAL A 269 18.88 -1.39 -13.14
N THR A 270 19.63 -0.76 -14.06
CA THR A 270 20.93 -0.15 -13.75
C THR A 270 20.81 0.86 -12.61
N ASN A 271 19.80 1.73 -12.65
CA ASN A 271 19.56 2.70 -11.57
C ASN A 271 19.19 2.00 -10.24
N GLN A 272 18.36 0.97 -10.28
CA GLN A 272 18.01 0.19 -9.09
C GLN A 272 19.26 -0.47 -8.48
N VAL A 273 20.08 -1.13 -9.28
CA VAL A 273 21.30 -1.80 -8.82
C VAL A 273 22.27 -0.80 -8.19
N HIS A 274 22.48 0.37 -8.80
CA HIS A 274 23.30 1.43 -8.19
C HIS A 274 22.75 1.89 -6.83
N GLN A 275 21.43 2.02 -6.68
CA GLN A 275 20.81 2.37 -5.39
C GLN A 275 21.01 1.28 -4.34
N LEU A 276 20.90 0.01 -4.73
CA LEU A 276 21.13 -1.13 -3.85
C LEU A 276 22.58 -1.20 -3.39
N GLN A 277 23.54 -1.05 -4.31
CA GLN A 277 24.98 -1.06 -4.00
C GLN A 277 25.33 0.08 -3.05
N SER A 278 24.83 1.29 -3.34
CA SER A 278 25.01 2.46 -2.46
C SER A 278 24.42 2.22 -1.06
N ASN A 279 23.23 1.61 -0.99
CA ASN A 279 22.62 1.28 0.30
C ASN A 279 23.46 0.27 1.10
N GLN A 280 23.94 -0.81 0.47
CA GLN A 280 24.75 -1.82 1.14
C GLN A 280 26.09 -1.24 1.61
N ALA A 281 26.77 -0.44 0.77
CA ALA A 281 28.01 0.24 1.14
C ALA A 281 27.81 1.17 2.35
N GLN A 282 26.70 1.91 2.39
CA GLN A 282 26.37 2.74 3.55
C GLN A 282 26.16 1.92 4.83
N GLN A 283 25.52 0.75 4.74
CA GLN A 283 25.31 -0.12 5.90
C GLN A 283 26.61 -0.77 6.39
N GLN A 284 27.56 -1.06 5.49
CA GLN A 284 28.87 -1.60 5.86
C GLN A 284 29.73 -0.58 6.65
N LEU A 285 29.56 0.70 6.36
CA LEU A 285 30.36 1.78 6.97
C LEU A 285 29.72 2.38 8.22
N ARG A 286 28.39 2.41 8.31
CA ARG A 286 27.68 3.06 9.40
C ARG A 286 27.44 2.11 10.57
N GLN A 287 27.33 2.70 11.76
CA GLN A 287 26.94 1.98 12.97
C GLN A 287 25.76 2.71 13.62
N PRO A 288 24.53 2.20 13.48
CA PRO A 288 23.34 2.76 14.11
C PRO A 288 23.50 2.82 15.63
N ILE A 289 23.14 3.95 16.24
CA ILE A 289 23.35 4.21 17.67
C ILE A 289 22.66 3.14 18.52
N GLU A 290 21.46 2.73 18.11
CA GLU A 290 20.66 1.71 18.78
C GLU A 290 21.28 0.30 18.75
N LEU A 291 22.28 0.06 17.88
CA LEU A 291 22.97 -1.22 17.73
C LEU A 291 24.42 -1.19 18.28
N ARG A 292 24.82 -0.11 18.96
CA ARG A 292 26.15 0.04 19.59
C ARG A 292 26.24 -0.71 20.92
N ILE A 293 26.10 -2.04 20.85
CA ILE A 293 26.11 -2.93 22.00
C ILE A 293 27.15 -4.02 21.75
N ALA A 294 27.90 -4.40 22.78
CA ALA A 294 28.95 -5.42 22.69
C ALA A 294 28.47 -6.74 22.07
N LEU A 295 27.19 -7.10 22.24
CA LEU A 295 26.58 -8.28 21.63
C LEU A 295 26.72 -8.30 20.10
N TYR A 296 26.69 -7.15 19.43
CA TYR A 296 26.73 -7.04 17.96
C TYR A 296 28.11 -6.74 17.39
N SER A 297 29.14 -6.56 18.21
CA SER A 297 30.44 -6.03 17.78
C SER A 297 31.08 -6.85 16.65
N ALA A 298 30.97 -8.17 16.69
CA ALA A 298 31.56 -9.06 15.69
C ALA A 298 30.82 -9.07 14.33
N VAL A 299 29.54 -8.68 14.28
CA VAL A 299 28.70 -8.75 13.07
C VAL A 299 28.43 -7.38 12.43
N GLN A 300 28.89 -6.31 13.05
CA GLN A 300 28.73 -4.94 12.53
C GLN A 300 29.39 -4.78 11.17
N GLY A 301 28.63 -4.23 10.22
CA GLY A 301 29.06 -4.04 8.83
C GLY A 301 29.17 -5.33 8.01
N TRP A 302 28.88 -6.50 8.60
CA TRP A 302 28.80 -7.80 7.91
C TRP A 302 27.37 -8.29 7.77
N VAL A 303 26.50 -7.92 8.71
CA VAL A 303 25.07 -8.23 8.69
C VAL A 303 24.28 -6.94 8.46
N SER A 304 23.21 -7.02 7.69
CA SER A 304 22.36 -5.86 7.41
C SER A 304 21.73 -5.28 8.69
N PHE A 305 21.47 -3.98 8.68
CA PHE A 305 20.76 -3.32 9.77
C PHE A 305 19.35 -3.86 9.96
N GLU A 306 18.74 -4.33 8.88
CA GLU A 306 17.40 -4.89 8.93
C GLU A 306 17.37 -6.19 9.74
N ALA A 307 18.32 -7.10 9.51
CA ALA A 307 18.50 -8.28 10.34
C ALA A 307 18.80 -7.91 11.80
N LEU A 308 19.77 -7.02 12.03
CA LEU A 308 20.17 -6.63 13.38
C LEU A 308 19.02 -5.96 14.15
N ARG A 309 18.17 -5.17 13.50
CA ARG A 309 16.97 -4.57 14.13
C ARG A 309 15.94 -5.62 14.53
N LYS A 310 15.68 -6.62 13.68
CA LYS A 310 14.79 -7.75 14.03
C LYS A 310 15.33 -8.57 15.21
N VAL A 311 16.64 -8.77 15.25
CA VAL A 311 17.31 -9.42 16.40
C VAL A 311 17.24 -8.53 17.66
N GLU A 312 17.40 -7.22 17.52
CA GLU A 312 17.26 -6.28 18.63
C GLU A 312 15.83 -6.25 19.19
N GLU A 313 14.81 -6.41 18.35
CA GLU A 313 13.42 -6.61 18.81
C GLU A 313 13.28 -7.88 19.65
N GLN A 314 13.95 -8.98 19.28
CA GLN A 314 13.98 -10.18 20.11
C GLN A 314 14.74 -9.96 21.43
N ARG A 315 15.85 -9.22 21.40
CA ARG A 315 16.61 -8.87 22.61
C ARG A 315 15.80 -8.01 23.57
N LYS A 316 15.01 -7.06 23.06
CA LYS A 316 14.15 -6.19 23.89
C LYS A 316 13.11 -6.97 24.68
N ARG A 317 12.60 -8.08 24.14
CA ARG A 317 11.71 -9.01 24.88
C ARG A 317 12.37 -9.62 26.12
N LEU A 318 13.71 -9.65 26.19
CA LEU A 318 14.46 -10.11 27.37
C LEU A 318 14.54 -9.02 28.46
N LEU A 319 14.46 -7.75 28.07
CA LEU A 319 14.51 -6.61 29.00
C LEU A 319 13.17 -6.43 29.72
N ASP A 320 12.07 -6.75 29.03
CA ASP A 320 10.73 -6.76 29.60
C ASP A 320 10.57 -7.99 30.52
N LYS A 321 10.89 -7.82 31.80
CA LYS A 321 10.89 -8.90 32.80
C LYS A 321 9.51 -9.53 33.08
N LYS A 322 8.41 -9.01 32.49
CA LYS A 322 7.05 -9.52 32.66
C LYS A 322 6.23 -9.39 31.37
N PRO A 323 5.54 -10.47 30.93
CA PRO A 323 5.61 -11.86 31.40
C PRO A 323 6.94 -12.56 31.02
N PRO A 324 7.31 -13.67 31.68
CA PRO A 324 8.47 -14.46 31.28
C PRO A 324 8.32 -14.97 29.83
N LEU A 325 9.45 -15.18 29.15
CA LEU A 325 9.43 -15.65 27.77
C LEU A 325 8.69 -16.99 27.66
N PRO A 326 7.77 -17.12 26.70
CA PRO A 326 7.16 -18.42 26.42
C PRO A 326 8.21 -19.40 25.92
N ARG A 327 7.89 -20.70 25.89
CA ARG A 327 8.75 -21.72 25.29
C ARG A 327 9.12 -21.36 23.86
N CYS A 328 10.35 -21.67 23.45
CA CYS A 328 10.80 -21.41 22.10
C CYS A 328 10.03 -22.29 21.11
N THR A 329 9.35 -21.67 20.14
CA THR A 329 8.68 -22.38 19.05
C THR A 329 9.62 -22.67 17.88
N GLY A 330 10.80 -22.03 17.84
CA GLY A 330 11.73 -22.09 16.72
C GLY A 330 11.27 -21.35 15.46
N ILE A 331 10.03 -20.87 15.40
CA ILE A 331 9.44 -20.22 14.21
C ILE A 331 10.28 -19.04 13.73
N PHE A 332 10.68 -18.15 14.63
CA PHE A 332 11.47 -16.97 14.27
C PHE A 332 12.81 -17.33 13.57
N MET A 333 13.50 -18.36 14.07
CA MET A 333 14.73 -18.85 13.45
C MET A 333 14.45 -19.55 12.12
N ARG A 334 13.34 -20.29 12.03
CA ARG A 334 12.97 -21.05 10.83
C ARG A 334 12.54 -20.15 9.67
N THR A 335 11.75 -19.12 9.94
CA THR A 335 11.17 -18.24 8.90
C THR A 335 12.10 -17.12 8.49
N LEU A 336 12.89 -16.60 9.43
CA LEU A 336 13.81 -15.50 9.15
C LEU A 336 15.27 -15.94 9.07
N GLY A 337 15.67 -17.07 9.63
CA GLY A 337 17.10 -17.42 9.70
C GLY A 337 17.90 -16.50 10.62
N LEU A 338 17.23 -15.94 11.64
CA LEU A 338 17.78 -14.97 12.58
C LEU A 338 17.73 -15.51 14.03
N PRO A 339 18.69 -15.15 14.90
CA PRO A 339 18.73 -15.62 16.28
C PRO A 339 17.50 -15.14 17.07
N CYS A 340 16.77 -16.08 17.68
CA CYS A 340 15.60 -15.77 18.50
C CYS A 340 15.97 -15.30 19.91
N ALA A 341 14.99 -14.77 20.65
CA ALA A 341 15.17 -14.31 22.02
C ALA A 341 15.84 -15.35 22.95
N HIS A 342 15.49 -16.64 22.80
CA HIS A 342 16.07 -17.72 23.61
C HIS A 342 17.56 -17.93 23.35
N LEU A 343 17.99 -17.91 22.08
CA LEU A 343 19.41 -18.00 21.73
C LEU A 343 20.18 -16.77 22.26
N LEU A 344 19.60 -15.59 22.13
CA LEU A 344 20.19 -14.35 22.66
C LEU A 344 20.35 -14.40 24.18
N GLN A 345 19.37 -14.96 24.89
CA GLN A 345 19.45 -15.14 26.33
C GLN A 345 20.63 -16.04 26.71
N THR A 346 20.78 -17.19 26.06
CA THR A 346 21.91 -18.11 26.29
C THR A 346 23.26 -17.44 26.04
N LEU A 347 23.38 -16.68 24.95
CA LEU A 347 24.62 -15.95 24.63
C LEU A 347 24.93 -14.87 25.68
N GLN A 348 23.91 -14.15 26.18
CA GLN A 348 24.08 -13.13 27.22
C GLN A 348 24.51 -13.74 28.55
N GLU A 349 23.91 -14.86 28.96
CA GLU A 349 24.27 -15.59 30.18
C GLU A 349 25.71 -16.12 30.12
N GLN A 350 26.17 -16.55 28.94
CA GLN A 350 27.54 -17.00 28.69
C GLN A 350 28.53 -15.85 28.44
N GLY A 351 28.05 -14.61 28.35
CA GLY A 351 28.86 -13.43 28.04
C GLY A 351 29.55 -13.51 26.68
N GLN A 352 28.89 -14.14 25.71
CA GLN A 352 29.31 -14.29 24.32
C GLN A 352 28.70 -13.21 23.41
N VAL A 353 29.27 -13.05 22.22
CA VAL A 353 28.81 -12.12 21.18
C VAL A 353 28.15 -12.87 20.04
N LEU A 354 27.34 -12.18 19.25
CA LEU A 354 26.78 -12.75 18.02
C LEU A 354 27.86 -12.86 16.95
N LEU A 355 28.03 -14.05 16.39
CA LEU A 355 28.86 -14.36 15.24
C LEU A 355 28.03 -14.43 13.95
N LEU A 356 28.72 -14.40 12.81
CA LEU A 356 28.10 -14.40 11.49
C LEU A 356 27.32 -15.70 11.21
N GLU A 357 27.76 -16.82 11.78
CA GLU A 357 27.12 -18.14 11.68
C GLU A 357 25.74 -18.21 12.35
N HIS A 358 25.44 -17.31 13.28
CA HIS A 358 24.10 -17.22 13.87
C HIS A 358 23.07 -16.62 12.91
N PHE A 359 23.50 -16.07 11.78
CA PHE A 359 22.64 -15.45 10.78
C PHE A 359 22.69 -16.26 9.49
N HIS A 360 21.53 -16.51 8.90
CA HIS A 360 21.44 -17.09 7.56
C HIS A 360 22.18 -16.20 6.54
N LYS A 361 22.82 -16.84 5.55
CA LYS A 361 23.65 -16.16 4.52
C LYS A 361 22.90 -15.05 3.78
N HIS A 362 21.59 -15.18 3.62
CA HIS A 362 20.71 -14.16 3.07
C HIS A 362 20.90 -12.77 3.73
N TRP A 363 21.23 -12.71 5.02
CA TRP A 363 21.39 -11.45 5.76
C TRP A 363 22.81 -10.90 5.74
N HIS A 364 23.75 -11.60 5.10
CA HIS A 364 25.14 -11.17 5.01
C HIS A 364 25.29 -10.11 3.91
N LEU A 365 26.06 -9.07 4.20
CA LEU A 365 26.46 -8.06 3.23
C LEU A 365 27.74 -8.51 2.53
N LYS A 366 27.78 -8.44 1.19
CA LYS A 366 28.98 -8.77 0.41
C LYS A 366 30.06 -7.71 0.63
N ARG A 367 31.16 -8.07 1.30
CA ARG A 367 32.29 -7.17 1.62
C ARG A 367 33.63 -7.78 1.17
N PRO A 368 34.54 -6.99 0.59
CA PRO A 368 35.92 -7.43 0.36
C PRO A 368 36.71 -7.49 1.68
N GLY A 369 37.37 -8.62 1.95
CA GLY A 369 38.20 -8.87 3.13
C GLY A 369 37.70 -10.03 4.01
N GLN A 370 38.53 -10.45 4.96
CA GLN A 370 38.17 -11.49 5.94
C GLN A 370 37.67 -10.84 7.23
N GLN A 371 36.63 -11.41 7.86
CA GLN A 371 36.13 -10.93 9.14
C GLN A 371 37.23 -11.04 10.20
N GLN A 372 37.70 -9.90 10.71
CA GLN A 372 38.54 -9.88 11.90
C GLN A 372 37.64 -9.80 13.13
N LEU A 373 37.68 -10.82 13.98
CA LEU A 373 37.07 -10.78 15.31
C LEU A 373 37.88 -9.79 16.16
N LEU A 374 37.55 -8.50 16.06
CA LEU A 374 37.96 -7.53 17.05
C LEU A 374 37.19 -7.82 18.33
N LEU A 375 37.76 -8.70 19.17
CA LEU A 375 37.35 -8.86 20.56
C LEU A 375 37.66 -7.54 21.26
N GLU A 376 36.71 -6.60 21.25
CA GLU A 376 36.82 -5.42 22.08
C GLU A 376 36.98 -5.90 23.54
N PRO A 377 38.01 -5.41 24.26
CA PRO A 377 38.15 -5.72 25.68
C PRO A 377 36.82 -5.38 26.36
N ARG A 378 36.27 -6.32 27.14
CA ARG A 378 35.04 -6.09 27.90
C ARG A 378 35.15 -4.73 28.58
N THR A 379 34.36 -3.76 28.13
CA THR A 379 34.20 -2.51 28.86
C THR A 379 33.47 -2.89 30.14
N ARG A 380 34.24 -3.13 31.21
CA ARG A 380 33.71 -3.01 32.56
C ARG A 380 33.27 -1.57 32.68
N ILE A 381 31.96 -1.36 32.55
CA ILE A 381 31.34 -0.20 33.18
C ILE A 381 31.44 -0.54 34.66
N ASP A 382 32.61 -0.30 35.26
CA ASP A 382 32.68 -0.18 36.70
C ASP A 382 31.69 0.94 36.98
N ALA A 383 30.53 0.56 37.53
CA ALA A 383 29.64 1.53 38.13
C ALA A 383 30.55 2.26 39.12
N ARG A 384 30.93 3.50 38.75
CA ARG A 384 31.68 4.37 39.63
C ARG A 384 30.78 4.51 40.85
N ALA A 385 31.06 3.71 41.87
CA ALA A 385 30.62 3.98 43.21
C ALA A 385 30.95 5.46 43.41
N THR A 386 29.93 6.23 43.75
CA THR A 386 29.97 7.67 43.95
C THR A 386 30.99 7.99 45.04
N ILE A 387 32.26 8.06 44.67
CA ILE A 387 33.32 8.58 45.50
C ILE A 387 33.94 9.69 44.66
N SER A 388 33.39 10.88 44.85
CA SER A 388 33.97 12.12 44.33
C SER A 388 35.35 12.27 44.94
N ASN A 389 36.38 12.12 44.13
CA ASN A 389 37.70 12.73 44.32
C ASN A 389 38.31 12.90 42.93
N LEU A 390 37.92 13.97 42.22
CA LEU A 390 38.53 14.34 40.95
C LEU A 390 40.01 14.73 41.15
N PRO A 391 40.96 14.15 40.40
CA PRO A 391 42.25 14.79 40.15
C PRO A 391 42.10 15.81 39.00
N GLN A 392 42.87 16.90 39.10
CA GLN A 392 42.88 18.05 38.18
C GLN A 392 43.23 17.65 36.74
N SER A 393 42.47 18.16 35.78
CA SER A 393 42.61 17.90 34.34
C SER A 393 43.98 18.32 33.79
N SER A 394 44.71 17.35 33.23
CA SER A 394 45.92 17.56 32.42
C SER A 394 45.53 17.82 30.96
N THR A 395 45.21 19.08 30.65
CA THR A 395 45.36 19.67 29.30
C THR A 395 45.22 21.19 29.44
N LYS A 396 46.32 21.87 29.78
CA LYS A 396 46.43 23.33 29.62
C LYS A 396 47.28 23.60 28.39
N ARG A 397 46.68 24.20 27.36
CA ARG A 397 47.45 24.90 26.32
C ARG A 397 48.05 26.16 26.94
N LEU A 398 49.25 26.53 26.50
CA LEU A 398 49.86 27.81 26.87
C LEU A 398 49.01 28.98 26.36
N PRO A 399 48.65 29.94 27.22
CA PRO A 399 47.84 31.11 26.86
C PRO A 399 48.63 32.13 26.01
N SER A 400 47.90 32.90 25.22
CA SER A 400 48.43 33.91 24.29
C SER A 400 48.85 35.20 25.00
N SER A 401 49.77 35.98 24.42
CA SER A 401 50.24 37.26 24.97
C SER A 401 49.13 38.30 25.18
N PHE A 402 48.00 38.15 24.48
CA PHE A 402 46.81 38.97 24.69
C PHE A 402 46.07 38.63 26.01
N GLU A 403 46.15 37.39 26.48
CA GLU A 403 45.52 36.93 27.73
C GLU A 403 46.34 37.35 28.97
N ALA A 404 47.65 37.56 28.80
CA ALA A 404 48.55 38.08 29.84
C ALA A 404 48.34 39.58 30.13
N ALA A 405 47.83 40.36 29.16
CA ALA A 405 47.54 41.79 29.34
C ALA A 405 46.22 42.05 30.08
N ALA A 406 45.31 41.07 30.13
CA ALA A 406 44.01 41.20 30.81
C ALA A 406 44.07 40.91 32.32
N THR A 407 45.16 40.34 32.84
CA THR A 407 45.26 39.84 34.23
C THR A 407 45.96 40.79 35.20
N THR A 408 46.47 41.96 34.76
CA THR A 408 47.19 42.93 35.60
C THR A 408 46.36 44.13 36.06
N GLY A 409 45.03 44.08 35.93
CA GLY A 409 44.11 45.04 36.54
C GLY A 409 43.55 44.52 37.87
N LYS A 410 43.97 45.12 38.99
CA LYS A 410 43.49 44.83 40.36
C LYS A 410 41.96 44.63 40.42
N ALA A 411 41.56 43.51 41.03
CA ALA A 411 40.17 43.19 41.35
C ALA A 411 39.52 44.32 42.18
N ARG A 412 38.57 45.03 41.55
CA ARG A 412 37.57 45.83 42.25
C ARG A 412 36.27 45.03 42.16
N ALA A 413 35.76 44.58 43.31
CA ALA A 413 34.50 43.84 43.38
C ALA A 413 33.39 44.65 42.70
N LYS A 414 32.93 44.20 41.52
CA LYS A 414 31.78 44.80 40.84
C LYS A 414 30.53 44.39 41.61
N ALA A 415 29.74 45.38 42.03
CA ALA A 415 28.43 45.14 42.61
C ALA A 415 27.58 44.30 41.64
N PRO A 416 26.77 43.34 42.16
CA PRO A 416 25.95 42.48 41.32
C PRO A 416 24.99 43.31 40.43
N PRO A 417 24.72 42.87 39.19
CA PRO A 417 23.95 43.66 38.24
C PRO A 417 22.53 43.88 38.74
N LYS A 418 22.09 45.14 38.80
CA LYS A 418 20.71 45.50 39.12
C LYS A 418 19.90 45.54 37.83
N CYS A 419 18.81 44.80 37.79
CA CYS A 419 17.91 44.77 36.64
C CYS A 419 17.29 46.16 36.45
N SER A 420 17.39 46.73 35.26
CA SER A 420 16.79 48.05 34.96
C SER A 420 15.27 48.01 34.81
N LYS A 421 14.65 46.82 34.71
CA LYS A 421 13.19 46.65 34.63
C LYS A 421 12.51 46.39 35.98
N CYS A 422 12.94 45.36 36.72
CA CYS A 422 12.35 45.04 38.03
C CYS A 422 13.15 45.61 39.22
N HIS A 423 14.31 46.24 38.96
CA HIS A 423 15.18 46.82 39.99
C HIS A 423 15.74 45.84 41.03
N GLU A 424 15.61 44.53 40.81
CA GLU A 424 16.25 43.51 41.66
C GLU A 424 17.71 43.27 41.28
N VAL A 425 18.50 42.90 42.27
CA VAL A 425 19.95 42.74 42.14
C VAL A 425 20.30 41.27 41.94
N GLY A 426 21.10 40.96 40.92
CA GLY A 426 21.55 39.59 40.60
C GLY A 426 21.30 39.15 39.16
N HIS A 427 20.57 39.93 38.36
CA HIS A 427 20.30 39.62 36.95
C HIS A 427 20.10 40.88 36.08
N GLN A 428 20.10 40.72 34.75
CA GLN A 428 19.88 41.80 33.78
C GLN A 428 18.48 41.71 33.15
N MET A 429 17.97 42.79 32.55
CA MET A 429 16.56 42.91 32.11
C MET A 429 16.09 41.87 31.09
N ASN A 430 17.02 41.27 30.36
CA ASN A 430 16.79 40.25 29.34
C ASN A 430 17.02 38.82 29.85
N SER A 431 17.42 38.65 31.12
CA SER A 431 17.60 37.35 31.77
C SER A 431 16.27 36.65 32.02
N LYS A 432 16.24 35.31 31.89
CA LYS A 432 15.08 34.46 32.23
C LYS A 432 14.66 34.58 33.70
N ALA A 433 15.56 35.08 34.56
CA ALA A 433 15.27 35.31 35.98
C ALA A 433 14.47 36.61 36.23
N CYS A 434 14.29 37.50 35.23
CA CYS A 434 13.49 38.70 35.40
C CYS A 434 12.00 38.40 35.17
N PRO A 435 11.12 38.58 36.16
CA PRO A 435 9.68 38.32 36.01
C PRO A 435 9.00 39.31 35.04
N LEU A 436 9.58 40.49 34.84
CA LEU A 436 9.05 41.55 33.97
C LEU A 436 9.66 41.54 32.56
N ARG A 437 10.40 40.49 32.19
CA ARG A 437 11.12 40.37 30.91
C ARG A 437 10.22 40.57 29.68
N HIS A 438 8.96 40.16 29.77
CA HIS A 438 7.99 40.19 28.65
C HIS A 438 6.83 41.17 28.87
N GLN A 439 6.93 42.07 29.85
CA GLN A 439 5.83 42.96 30.22
C GLN A 439 5.34 43.84 29.04
N GLU A 440 6.24 44.41 28.24
CA GLU A 440 5.88 45.20 27.05
C GLU A 440 5.17 44.38 25.95
N LEU A 441 5.46 43.07 25.86
CA LEU A 441 4.77 42.16 24.93
C LEU A 441 3.34 41.88 25.43
N LEU A 442 3.17 41.71 26.74
CA LEU A 442 1.86 41.50 27.34
C LEU A 442 0.99 42.77 27.27
N GLU A 443 1.59 43.95 27.46
CA GLU A 443 0.90 45.25 27.31
C GLU A 443 0.49 45.51 25.85
N LYS A 444 1.31 45.11 24.87
CA LYS A 444 0.93 45.15 23.45
C LYS A 444 -0.26 44.23 23.14
N VAL A 445 -0.23 42.99 23.62
CA VAL A 445 -1.33 42.03 23.42
C VAL A 445 -2.61 42.54 24.10
N ALA A 446 -2.51 43.16 25.28
CA ALA A 446 -3.65 43.75 25.97
C ALA A 446 -4.21 44.98 25.23
N ALA A 447 -3.36 45.82 24.63
CA ALA A 447 -3.78 46.97 23.83
C ALA A 447 -4.46 46.54 22.52
N GLU A 448 -3.93 45.51 21.85
CA GLU A 448 -4.52 44.92 20.64
C GLU A 448 -5.88 44.27 20.95
N ALA A 449 -6.00 43.55 22.07
CA ALA A 449 -7.27 42.98 22.52
C ALA A 449 -8.32 44.06 22.87
N LYS A 450 -7.89 45.19 23.44
CA LYS A 450 -8.79 46.30 23.78
C LYS A 450 -9.27 47.06 22.52
N ALA A 451 -8.41 47.24 21.52
CA ALA A 451 -8.79 47.82 20.24
C ALA A 451 -9.80 46.94 19.48
N LEU A 452 -9.66 45.61 19.57
CA LEU A 452 -10.62 44.68 18.97
C LEU A 452 -11.99 44.75 19.65
N ALA A 453 -12.03 44.85 20.99
CA ALA A 453 -13.26 44.95 21.75
C ALA A 453 -14.00 46.29 21.55
N GLU A 454 -13.28 47.40 21.35
CA GLU A 454 -13.89 48.72 21.07
C GLU A 454 -14.47 48.80 19.65
N THR A 455 -14.00 47.96 18.72
CA THR A 455 -14.52 47.89 17.34
C THR A 455 -15.84 47.10 17.25
N GLU A 456 -16.04 46.08 18.09
CA GLU A 456 -17.27 45.28 18.09
C GLU A 456 -18.46 45.98 18.78
N VAL A 457 -18.23 46.92 19.71
CA VAL A 457 -19.30 47.61 20.43
C VAL A 457 -19.88 48.80 19.63
N SER A 458 -19.18 49.31 18.62
CA SER A 458 -19.64 50.44 17.80
C SER A 458 -20.55 50.03 16.62
N ALA A 459 -20.61 48.74 16.26
CA ALA A 459 -21.40 48.23 15.14
C ALA A 459 -22.86 47.81 15.48
N MET A 460 -23.27 47.83 16.75
CA MET A 460 -24.57 47.32 17.20
C MET A 460 -25.60 48.37 17.65
N THR A 461 -25.37 49.67 17.45
CA THR A 461 -26.39 50.70 17.74
C THR A 461 -26.32 51.89 16.80
N ALA A 462 -27.21 51.97 15.80
CA ALA A 462 -28.11 53.12 15.55
C ALA A 462 -28.71 53.09 14.14
N ALA A 463 -30.05 53.05 14.10
CA ALA A 463 -30.88 53.46 12.95
C ALA A 463 -30.77 54.97 12.70
N PRO A 464 -31.24 55.47 11.54
CA PRO A 464 -32.03 56.71 11.61
C PRO A 464 -33.24 56.78 10.67
N ALA A 465 -34.17 57.66 11.05
CA ALA A 465 -35.41 58.02 10.38
C ALA A 465 -35.42 59.52 9.98
N VAL A 466 -35.86 59.78 8.73
CA VAL A 466 -36.74 60.85 8.17
C VAL A 466 -36.41 62.37 8.29
N LEU A 467 -36.35 63.05 7.12
CA LEU A 467 -37.08 64.29 6.67
C LEU A 467 -36.43 64.81 5.35
N ALA A 468 -37.04 64.64 4.16
CA ALA A 468 -38.02 65.48 3.45
C ALA A 468 -37.40 66.47 2.43
N ASP A 469 -37.67 66.31 1.11
CA ASP A 469 -38.56 67.18 0.31
C ASP A 469 -38.74 66.74 -1.18
N GLN A 470 -40.02 66.55 -1.61
CA GLN A 470 -40.71 66.94 -2.88
C GLN A 470 -40.31 66.32 -4.27
N PRO A 471 -41.18 66.32 -5.32
CA PRO A 471 -42.07 65.19 -5.65
C PRO A 471 -42.15 64.81 -7.17
N GLU A 472 -42.92 63.77 -7.53
CA GLU A 472 -43.97 63.77 -8.57
C GLU A 472 -44.59 62.34 -8.78
N THR A 473 -45.92 62.29 -8.68
CA THR A 473 -46.98 61.50 -9.41
C THR A 473 -46.63 60.24 -10.24
N MET A 474 -47.45 59.18 -10.41
CA MET A 474 -48.91 58.98 -10.30
C MET A 474 -49.28 57.45 -10.37
N THR A 475 -50.31 57.09 -9.60
CA THR A 475 -51.45 56.13 -9.84
C THR A 475 -51.32 54.67 -10.34
N GLY A 476 -52.09 53.79 -9.68
CA GLY A 476 -52.64 52.54 -10.27
C GLY A 476 -53.10 51.49 -9.25
N THR A 477 -54.41 51.38 -9.01
CA THR A 477 -55.10 50.69 -7.89
C THR A 477 -55.59 49.27 -8.23
N LEU A 478 -55.92 48.56 -7.14
CA LEU A 478 -56.45 47.21 -6.85
C LEU A 478 -57.72 46.68 -7.58
N GLN A 479 -58.05 45.41 -7.22
CA GLN A 479 -59.34 44.67 -7.19
C GLN A 479 -59.55 43.68 -8.36
N ASP A 480 -60.09 42.46 -8.23
CA ASP A 480 -60.96 41.81 -7.22
C ASP A 480 -60.94 40.26 -7.38
N SER A 481 -61.42 39.50 -6.38
CA SER A 481 -61.77 38.05 -6.47
C SER A 481 -63.23 37.87 -6.98
N PRO A 482 -64.02 36.75 -6.86
CA PRO A 482 -63.81 35.35 -6.41
C PRO A 482 -64.63 34.24 -7.18
N GLY A 483 -64.63 32.98 -6.67
CA GLY A 483 -65.70 31.96 -6.81
C GLY A 483 -65.48 30.84 -7.85
N GLY A 484 -65.89 29.58 -7.72
CA GLY A 484 -66.65 28.83 -6.72
C GLY A 484 -67.34 27.58 -7.34
N ALA A 485 -67.12 26.41 -6.73
CA ALA A 485 -68.04 25.25 -6.54
C ALA A 485 -68.44 24.20 -7.64
N SER A 486 -68.71 22.98 -7.11
CA SER A 486 -69.55 21.83 -7.56
C SER A 486 -69.01 20.75 -8.53
N GLN A 487 -69.42 19.47 -8.52
CA GLN A 487 -69.85 18.44 -7.54
C GLN A 487 -70.09 17.10 -8.33
N ARG A 488 -69.51 15.94 -7.90
CA ARG A 488 -70.02 14.52 -7.85
C ARG A 488 -70.74 13.81 -9.04
N PRO A 489 -71.07 12.48 -9.02
CA PRO A 489 -70.51 11.26 -8.37
C PRO A 489 -70.56 9.93 -9.22
N GLY A 490 -70.02 8.80 -8.69
CA GLY A 490 -70.44 7.43 -9.08
C GLY A 490 -69.52 6.27 -8.62
N SER A 491 -70.04 5.35 -7.79
CA SER A 491 -69.50 4.00 -7.39
C SER A 491 -70.49 2.90 -7.89
N PRO A 492 -70.35 1.54 -7.78
CA PRO A 492 -69.53 0.70 -6.83
C PRO A 492 -68.99 -0.73 -7.26
N VAL A 493 -68.00 -1.24 -6.48
CA VAL A 493 -67.78 -2.61 -5.85
C VAL A 493 -67.62 -3.94 -6.65
N HIS A 494 -66.51 -4.69 -6.42
CA HIS A 494 -66.48 -6.10 -5.87
C HIS A 494 -65.05 -6.61 -5.47
N GLU A 495 -64.94 -7.39 -4.38
CA GLU A 495 -63.73 -7.93 -3.69
C GLU A 495 -63.16 -9.26 -4.27
N GLN A 496 -61.87 -9.55 -3.97
CA GLN A 496 -61.06 -10.75 -4.36
C GLN A 496 -61.01 -11.88 -3.27
N PRO A 497 -60.39 -13.08 -3.48
CA PRO A 497 -58.91 -13.29 -3.25
C PRO A 497 -58.27 -14.47 -4.07
N PRO A 498 -57.01 -14.95 -3.82
CA PRO A 498 -55.71 -14.39 -4.22
C PRO A 498 -54.81 -15.35 -5.07
N SER A 499 -53.81 -14.81 -5.80
CA SER A 499 -52.68 -15.61 -6.34
C SER A 499 -51.32 -14.97 -6.03
N LEU A 500 -50.40 -15.78 -5.50
CA LEU A 500 -49.03 -15.44 -5.07
C LEU A 500 -48.22 -14.67 -6.14
N GLY A 501 -47.78 -13.45 -5.80
CA GLY A 501 -46.90 -12.62 -6.61
C GLY A 501 -45.42 -12.74 -6.20
N ARG A 502 -44.55 -12.87 -7.20
CA ARG A 502 -43.08 -12.94 -7.15
C ARG A 502 -42.47 -11.66 -6.55
N PRO A 503 -41.41 -11.70 -5.71
CA PRO A 503 -40.77 -10.49 -5.20
C PRO A 503 -39.96 -9.75 -6.28
N SER A 504 -40.02 -8.42 -6.22
CA SER A 504 -39.33 -7.45 -7.08
C SER A 504 -37.80 -7.47 -6.89
N PRO A 505 -36.98 -7.23 -7.94
CA PRO A 505 -35.52 -7.21 -7.84
C PRO A 505 -35.00 -5.94 -7.11
N SER A 506 -34.00 -6.11 -6.25
CA SER A 506 -33.28 -5.03 -5.54
C SER A 506 -32.37 -4.22 -6.48
N PRO A 507 -32.07 -2.94 -6.17
CA PRO A 507 -31.26 -2.08 -7.00
C PRO A 507 -29.79 -2.58 -7.08
N PRO A 508 -29.13 -2.47 -8.25
CA PRO A 508 -27.80 -3.00 -8.47
C PRO A 508 -26.68 -2.22 -7.74
N ARG A 509 -25.50 -2.85 -7.57
CA ARG A 509 -24.33 -2.32 -6.84
C ARG A 509 -23.55 -1.28 -7.64
N TYR A 510 -22.87 -0.33 -6.96
CA TYR A 510 -21.95 0.64 -7.59
C TYR A 510 -21.00 0.03 -8.63
N ASN A 511 -20.33 -1.07 -8.28
CA ASN A 511 -19.36 -1.75 -9.13
C ASN A 511 -19.98 -2.85 -10.02
N SER A 512 -21.31 -2.97 -10.06
CA SER A 512 -21.94 -3.92 -10.97
C SER A 512 -21.81 -3.42 -12.42
N PRO A 513 -21.58 -4.31 -13.40
CA PRO A 513 -21.41 -3.88 -14.78
C PRO A 513 -22.62 -3.12 -15.35
N GLN A 514 -23.82 -3.40 -14.83
CA GLN A 514 -25.07 -2.72 -15.21
C GLN A 514 -25.09 -1.27 -14.69
N GLU A 515 -24.76 -1.04 -13.43
CA GLU A 515 -24.68 0.31 -12.83
C GLU A 515 -23.52 1.13 -13.40
N ILE A 516 -22.39 0.50 -13.68
CA ILE A 516 -21.27 1.14 -14.36
C ILE A 516 -21.72 1.65 -15.73
N TYR A 517 -22.47 0.83 -16.48
CA TYR A 517 -23.00 1.23 -17.78
C TYR A 517 -24.09 2.31 -17.66
N GLU A 518 -24.97 2.23 -16.67
CA GLU A 518 -25.99 3.27 -16.43
C GLU A 518 -25.36 4.62 -16.12
N ARG A 519 -24.32 4.66 -15.27
CA ARG A 519 -23.55 5.88 -14.99
C ARG A 519 -22.87 6.42 -16.23
N TYR A 520 -22.30 5.54 -17.05
CA TYR A 520 -21.71 5.92 -18.34
C TYR A 520 -22.74 6.56 -19.27
N VAL A 521 -23.93 5.98 -19.37
CA VAL A 521 -25.04 6.50 -20.19
C VAL A 521 -25.55 7.84 -19.65
N ALA A 522 -25.68 7.99 -18.33
CA ALA A 522 -26.10 9.23 -17.69
C ALA A 522 -25.10 10.36 -17.96
N ALA A 523 -23.81 10.12 -17.73
CA ALA A 523 -22.74 11.08 -18.00
C ALA A 523 -22.68 11.48 -19.48
N ARG A 524 -22.86 10.53 -20.39
CA ARG A 524 -22.94 10.79 -21.83
C ARG A 524 -24.17 11.61 -22.21
N SER A 525 -25.32 11.32 -21.62
CA SER A 525 -26.57 12.03 -21.89
C SER A 525 -26.51 13.47 -21.38
N ALA A 526 -25.90 13.70 -20.21
CA ALA A 526 -25.60 15.03 -19.72
C ALA A 526 -24.67 15.79 -20.67
N TRP A 527 -23.62 15.14 -21.18
CA TRP A 527 -22.73 15.75 -22.18
C TRP A 527 -23.47 16.12 -23.47
N TYR A 528 -24.38 15.25 -23.95
CA TYR A 528 -25.25 15.52 -25.10
C TYR A 528 -26.18 16.72 -24.90
N ALA A 529 -26.67 16.95 -23.68
CA ALA A 529 -27.58 18.07 -23.38
C ALA A 529 -26.89 19.44 -23.50
N VAL A 530 -25.58 19.50 -23.25
CA VAL A 530 -24.79 20.76 -23.25
C VAL A 530 -24.21 21.08 -24.64
N GLN A 531 -24.32 20.19 -25.63
CA GLN A 531 -23.77 20.44 -26.97
C GLN A 531 -24.62 21.44 -27.79
N PRO A 532 -23.97 22.33 -28.58
CA PRO A 532 -24.66 23.29 -29.45
C PRO A 532 -25.67 22.63 -30.41
N ALA A 533 -26.76 23.34 -30.70
CA ALA A 533 -27.76 22.88 -31.67
C ALA A 533 -27.12 22.59 -33.04
N GLY A 534 -27.38 21.41 -33.60
CA GLY A 534 -26.76 20.94 -34.85
C GLY A 534 -25.47 20.14 -34.69
N SER A 535 -24.95 20.00 -33.46
CA SER A 535 -23.78 19.15 -33.20
C SER A 535 -24.12 17.67 -33.38
N ILE A 536 -23.24 16.93 -34.05
CA ILE A 536 -23.34 15.47 -34.15
C ILE A 536 -23.11 14.89 -32.74
N LYS A 537 -24.02 14.03 -32.27
CA LYS A 537 -24.00 13.43 -30.93
C LYS A 537 -23.79 11.92 -31.07
N THR A 538 -22.53 11.50 -31.07
CA THR A 538 -22.17 10.07 -31.15
C THR A 538 -21.38 9.63 -29.92
N ASN A 539 -21.39 8.32 -29.63
CA ASN A 539 -20.58 7.78 -28.55
C ASN A 539 -19.08 8.03 -28.79
N GLN A 540 -18.64 8.00 -30.04
CA GLN A 540 -17.26 8.26 -30.42
C GLN A 540 -16.84 9.70 -30.10
N GLN A 541 -17.71 10.69 -30.29
CA GLN A 541 -17.43 12.08 -29.94
C GLN A 541 -17.42 12.32 -28.44
N TYR A 542 -18.35 11.70 -27.70
CA TYR A 542 -18.33 11.72 -26.24
C TYR A 542 -17.00 11.15 -25.69
N ARG A 543 -16.57 9.98 -26.19
CA ARG A 543 -15.31 9.34 -25.78
C ARG A 543 -14.10 10.21 -26.10
N ARG A 544 -14.05 10.86 -27.27
CA ARG A 544 -12.99 11.84 -27.61
C ARG A 544 -12.99 13.03 -26.65
N ALA A 545 -14.16 13.56 -26.30
CA ALA A 545 -14.29 14.71 -25.41
C ALA A 545 -13.87 14.38 -23.96
N MET A 546 -14.11 13.15 -23.50
CA MET A 546 -13.75 12.67 -22.16
C MET A 546 -12.35 12.05 -22.08
N GLY A 547 -11.57 12.05 -23.17
CA GLY A 547 -10.24 11.41 -23.20
C GLY A 547 -10.25 9.88 -23.10
N LEU A 548 -11.40 9.24 -23.35
CA LEU A 548 -11.55 7.79 -23.24
C LEU A 548 -11.11 7.07 -24.53
N PRO A 549 -10.53 5.85 -24.44
CA PRO A 549 -10.14 5.06 -25.61
C PRO A 549 -11.30 4.84 -26.57
N LEU A 550 -11.12 5.06 -27.87
CA LEU A 550 -12.21 4.89 -28.84
C LEU A 550 -12.59 3.42 -29.06
N ARG A 551 -11.65 2.52 -28.84
CA ARG A 551 -11.78 1.06 -28.91
C ARG A 551 -10.77 0.43 -27.97
N TYR A 552 -11.07 -0.77 -27.51
CA TYR A 552 -10.13 -1.64 -26.82
C TYR A 552 -9.69 -2.77 -27.76
N ASP A 553 -8.59 -3.44 -27.42
CA ASP A 553 -8.10 -4.59 -28.16
C ASP A 553 -8.90 -5.87 -27.79
N LYS A 554 -8.69 -6.95 -28.55
CA LYS A 554 -9.44 -8.20 -28.39
C LYS A 554 -9.24 -8.82 -27.01
N GLN A 555 -8.04 -8.73 -26.44
CA GLN A 555 -7.74 -9.33 -25.14
C GLN A 555 -8.43 -8.57 -24.00
N SER A 556 -8.49 -7.24 -24.06
CA SER A 556 -9.28 -6.45 -23.08
C SER A 556 -10.76 -6.85 -23.07
N TYR A 557 -11.34 -7.13 -24.25
CA TYR A 557 -12.71 -7.61 -24.36
C TYR A 557 -12.89 -9.05 -23.87
N GLU A 558 -11.89 -9.92 -24.06
CA GLU A 558 -11.92 -11.29 -23.55
C GLU A 558 -11.74 -11.31 -22.01
N TRP A 559 -10.88 -10.45 -21.48
CA TRP A 559 -10.64 -10.28 -20.05
C TRP A 559 -11.88 -9.80 -19.30
N CYS A 560 -12.62 -8.82 -19.82
CA CYS A 560 -13.83 -8.37 -19.12
C CYS A 560 -14.95 -9.43 -19.11
N LEU A 561 -14.92 -10.39 -20.05
CA LEU A 561 -15.84 -11.53 -20.08
C LEU A 561 -15.40 -12.70 -19.20
N ASP A 562 -14.25 -12.58 -18.52
CA ASP A 562 -13.81 -13.57 -17.56
C ASP A 562 -14.80 -13.68 -16.39
N TYR A 563 -14.87 -14.87 -15.78
CA TYR A 563 -15.84 -15.18 -14.74
C TYR A 563 -15.66 -14.33 -13.48
N LYS A 564 -14.48 -13.71 -13.30
CA LYS A 564 -14.15 -12.81 -12.19
C LYS A 564 -14.62 -11.36 -12.39
N GLN A 565 -14.99 -10.96 -13.61
CA GLN A 565 -15.30 -9.57 -13.97
C GLN A 565 -16.78 -9.36 -14.34
N MET A 566 -17.13 -9.35 -15.63
CA MET A 566 -18.52 -9.13 -16.09
C MET A 566 -19.28 -10.43 -16.33
N SER A 567 -18.63 -11.59 -16.19
CA SER A 567 -19.11 -12.92 -16.59
C SER A 567 -19.37 -13.06 -18.10
N LYS A 568 -19.40 -14.31 -18.59
CA LYS A 568 -19.51 -14.60 -20.04
C LYS A 568 -20.78 -14.06 -20.69
N ARG A 569 -21.88 -13.88 -19.95
CA ARG A 569 -23.17 -13.38 -20.46
C ARG A 569 -23.82 -12.43 -19.46
N CYS A 570 -24.51 -11.41 -19.97
CA CYS A 570 -25.34 -10.51 -19.17
C CYS A 570 -26.63 -11.23 -18.79
N ILE A 571 -26.89 -11.38 -17.48
CA ILE A 571 -28.12 -11.97 -16.96
C ILE A 571 -29.10 -10.83 -16.65
N THR A 572 -30.27 -10.86 -17.29
CA THR A 572 -31.38 -9.92 -17.06
C THR A 572 -32.59 -10.67 -16.48
N SER A 573 -33.57 -9.91 -15.97
CA SER A 573 -34.84 -10.47 -15.48
C SER A 573 -35.64 -11.24 -16.54
N THR A 574 -35.32 -11.06 -17.82
CA THR A 574 -35.99 -11.65 -18.98
C THR A 574 -35.20 -12.75 -19.70
N GLY A 575 -33.94 -13.01 -19.30
CA GLY A 575 -33.11 -14.04 -19.92
C GLY A 575 -31.60 -13.79 -19.81
N SER A 576 -30.81 -14.42 -20.68
CA SER A 576 -29.37 -14.15 -20.82
C SER A 576 -29.06 -13.64 -22.22
N ARG A 577 -28.23 -12.60 -22.31
CA ARG A 577 -27.78 -12.03 -23.58
C ARG A 577 -26.29 -11.78 -23.58
N GLU A 578 -25.71 -11.58 -24.76
CA GLU A 578 -24.32 -11.15 -24.88
C GLU A 578 -24.16 -9.69 -24.43
N TRP A 579 -23.00 -9.39 -23.87
CA TRP A 579 -22.60 -8.01 -23.56
C TRP A 579 -22.36 -7.26 -24.87
N THR A 580 -22.86 -6.04 -24.94
CA THR A 580 -22.55 -5.17 -26.08
C THR A 580 -21.13 -4.61 -25.92
N LYS A 581 -20.48 -4.29 -27.04
CA LYS A 581 -19.15 -3.66 -27.00
C LYS A 581 -19.15 -2.38 -26.20
N GLU A 582 -20.25 -1.63 -26.19
CA GLU A 582 -20.35 -0.40 -25.42
C GLU A 582 -20.37 -0.64 -23.92
N GLU A 583 -21.13 -1.63 -23.45
CA GLU A 583 -21.15 -2.05 -22.05
C GLU A 583 -19.76 -2.54 -21.59
N MET A 584 -19.10 -3.33 -22.43
CA MET A 584 -17.74 -3.82 -22.15
C MET A 584 -16.74 -2.65 -22.08
N MET A 585 -16.86 -1.68 -22.98
CA MET A 585 -16.02 -0.47 -22.96
C MET A 585 -16.27 0.38 -21.71
N ALA A 586 -17.53 0.57 -21.30
CA ALA A 586 -17.87 1.32 -20.09
C ALA A 586 -17.29 0.66 -18.83
N TYR A 587 -17.32 -0.68 -18.76
CA TYR A 587 -16.70 -1.43 -17.69
C TYR A 587 -15.17 -1.31 -17.69
N LEU A 588 -14.53 -1.44 -18.86
CA LEU A 588 -13.08 -1.28 -19.00
C LEU A 588 -12.62 0.14 -18.66
N ASP A 589 -13.39 1.16 -19.03
CA ASP A 589 -13.13 2.55 -18.65
C ASP A 589 -13.21 2.74 -17.13
N TRP A 590 -14.25 2.18 -16.48
CA TRP A 590 -14.41 2.24 -15.03
C TRP A 590 -13.30 1.47 -14.30
N SER A 591 -12.99 0.24 -14.73
CA SER A 591 -11.94 -0.58 -14.14
C SER A 591 -10.59 0.13 -14.22
N LYS A 592 -10.27 0.71 -15.39
CA LYS A 592 -9.02 1.44 -15.59
C LYS A 592 -8.98 2.72 -14.75
N ALA A 593 -10.08 3.48 -14.68
CA ALA A 593 -10.15 4.68 -13.86
C ALA A 593 -10.06 4.37 -12.35
N GLU A 594 -10.61 3.23 -11.92
CA GLU A 594 -10.50 2.75 -10.55
C GLU A 594 -9.07 2.30 -10.24
N ASP A 595 -8.42 1.57 -11.16
CA ASP A 595 -7.01 1.18 -11.05
C ASP A 595 -6.12 2.43 -10.98
N GLU A 596 -6.33 3.43 -11.84
CA GLU A 596 -5.58 4.70 -11.83
C GLU A 596 -5.85 5.52 -10.55
N ARG A 597 -7.08 5.51 -10.02
CA ARG A 597 -7.41 6.14 -8.73
C ARG A 597 -6.67 5.45 -7.59
N ILE A 598 -6.65 4.12 -7.58
CA ILE A 598 -5.95 3.31 -6.57
C ILE A 598 -4.44 3.52 -6.68
N GLU A 599 -3.87 3.50 -7.90
CA GLU A 599 -2.46 3.78 -8.15
C GLU A 599 -2.09 5.21 -7.74
N ALA A 600 -2.95 6.21 -7.99
CA ALA A 600 -2.75 7.58 -7.56
C ALA A 600 -2.84 7.74 -6.03
N GLN A 601 -3.79 7.05 -5.38
CA GLN A 601 -3.91 7.01 -3.93
C GLN A 601 -2.69 6.33 -3.29
N VAL A 602 -2.21 5.24 -3.88
CA VAL A 602 -0.96 4.57 -3.49
C VAL A 602 0.25 5.47 -3.71
N ALA A 603 0.31 6.22 -4.82
CA ALA A 603 1.39 7.16 -5.10
C ALA A 603 1.41 8.37 -4.15
N GLU A 604 0.23 8.92 -3.81
CA GLU A 604 0.05 10.00 -2.83
C GLU A 604 0.37 9.52 -1.40
N GLU A 605 0.00 8.28 -1.06
CA GLU A 605 0.39 7.59 0.18
C GLU A 605 1.90 7.30 0.27
N MET A 606 2.58 7.25 -0.88
CA MET A 606 4.00 6.96 -1.05
C MET A 606 4.85 8.21 -1.34
N GLY A 607 4.36 9.42 -1.06
CA GLY A 607 5.04 10.70 -1.34
C GLY A 607 6.51 10.81 -0.89
N ASP A 608 7.17 11.95 -1.15
CA ASP A 608 8.63 12.22 -1.19
C ASP A 608 9.56 11.76 -0.03
N ASN A 609 9.09 11.01 0.96
CA ASN A 609 9.92 10.50 2.05
C ASN A 609 9.74 8.99 2.33
N PRO A 610 10.54 8.12 1.66
CA PRO A 610 10.49 6.66 1.75
C PRO A 610 10.78 6.05 3.14
N LEU A 611 11.12 6.87 4.14
CA LEU A 611 11.55 6.43 5.47
C LEU A 611 10.47 6.51 6.56
N ALA A 612 9.32 7.15 6.29
CA ALA A 612 8.22 7.23 7.26
C ALA A 612 7.39 5.93 7.37
N ASN A 613 7.46 5.04 6.36
CA ASN A 613 6.62 3.83 6.28
C ASN A 613 7.09 2.63 7.13
N ARG A 614 8.12 2.78 7.96
CA ARG A 614 8.72 1.67 8.72
C ARG A 614 7.98 1.25 9.99
N ARG A 615 6.82 1.84 10.33
CA ARG A 615 6.02 1.42 11.50
C ARG A 615 4.52 1.66 11.29
N ARG A 616 3.89 0.93 10.37
CA ARG A 616 2.42 0.88 10.34
C ARG A 616 1.98 -0.53 10.63
N GLY A 617 1.26 -0.70 11.74
CA GLY A 617 0.64 -1.97 12.06
C GLY A 617 -0.48 -2.26 11.08
N VAL A 618 -0.69 -3.55 10.80
CA VAL A 618 -1.80 -4.08 10.00
C VAL A 618 -3.14 -3.40 10.36
N LYS A 619 -3.36 -3.12 11.65
CA LYS A 619 -4.53 -2.41 12.18
C LYS A 619 -4.78 -0.99 11.61
N GLU A 620 -3.76 -0.14 11.49
CA GLU A 620 -3.91 1.23 10.96
C GLU A 620 -4.15 1.25 9.44
N ILE A 621 -3.68 0.22 8.73
CA ILE A 621 -3.97 0.01 7.32
C ILE A 621 -5.46 -0.36 7.14
N TRP A 622 -6.00 -1.18 8.05
CA TRP A 622 -7.42 -1.57 8.03
C TRP A 622 -8.36 -0.43 8.40
N GLU A 623 -8.06 0.38 9.42
CA GLU A 623 -8.87 1.55 9.81
C GLU A 623 -9.00 2.57 8.66
N ARG A 624 -8.00 2.63 7.76
CA ARG A 624 -7.98 3.50 6.58
C ARG A 624 -8.71 2.91 5.36
N ILE A 625 -8.59 1.61 5.11
CA ILE A 625 -9.41 0.90 4.10
C ILE A 625 -10.91 1.02 4.45
N GLU A 626 -11.24 0.94 5.74
CA GLU A 626 -12.59 1.17 6.24
C GLU A 626 -13.04 2.62 6.08
N ALA A 627 -12.15 3.61 6.19
CA ALA A 627 -12.47 5.01 5.93
C ALA A 627 -12.73 5.28 4.44
N ASP A 628 -11.86 4.79 3.54
CA ASP A 628 -11.99 4.94 2.09
C ASP A 628 -13.26 4.27 1.56
N SER A 629 -13.57 3.04 2.00
CA SER A 629 -14.81 2.37 1.60
C SER A 629 -16.07 3.09 2.10
N ARG A 630 -16.02 3.77 3.26
CA ARG A 630 -17.14 4.57 3.78
C ARG A 630 -17.31 5.88 3.01
N GLU A 631 -16.21 6.51 2.62
CA GLU A 631 -16.20 7.76 1.86
C GLU A 631 -16.75 7.56 0.44
N GLN A 632 -16.36 6.48 -0.25
CA GLN A 632 -16.87 6.18 -1.60
C GLN A 632 -18.37 5.85 -1.61
N GLU A 633 -18.85 5.11 -0.61
CA GLU A 633 -20.26 4.75 -0.49
C GLU A 633 -21.12 5.96 -0.10
N ALA A 634 -20.60 6.86 0.74
CA ALA A 634 -21.24 8.12 1.09
C ALA A 634 -21.34 9.09 -0.11
N LEU A 635 -20.29 9.20 -0.93
CA LEU A 635 -20.28 10.04 -2.13
C LEU A 635 -21.29 9.52 -3.19
N HIS A 636 -21.36 8.21 -3.39
CA HIS A 636 -22.33 7.59 -4.30
C HIS A 636 -23.79 7.79 -3.85
N LEU A 637 -24.06 7.63 -2.55
CA LEU A 637 -25.40 7.85 -1.98
C LEU A 637 -25.79 9.34 -1.99
N ALA A 638 -24.84 10.24 -1.79
CA ALA A 638 -25.06 11.69 -1.90
C ALA A 638 -25.43 12.09 -3.34
N SER A 639 -24.74 11.53 -4.34
CA SER A 639 -25.00 11.79 -5.77
C SER A 639 -26.40 11.35 -6.19
N ARG A 640 -26.87 10.19 -5.73
CA ARG A 640 -28.25 9.72 -6.00
C ARG A 640 -29.32 10.57 -5.35
N ARG A 641 -29.10 11.01 -4.10
CA ARG A 641 -30.04 11.91 -3.40
C ARG A 641 -30.15 13.27 -4.09
N THR A 642 -29.05 13.78 -4.66
CA THR A 642 -29.10 15.01 -5.45
C THR A 642 -29.82 14.84 -6.78
N GLU A 643 -29.68 13.69 -7.47
CA GLU A 643 -30.42 13.39 -8.70
C GLU A 643 -31.92 13.20 -8.43
N ASP A 644 -32.30 12.50 -7.35
CA ASP A 644 -33.69 12.35 -6.93
C ASP A 644 -34.31 13.68 -6.46
N CYS A 645 -33.54 14.55 -5.78
CA CYS A 645 -34.00 15.89 -5.41
C CYS A 645 -34.16 16.84 -6.63
N ILE A 646 -33.41 16.63 -7.71
CA ILE A 646 -33.55 17.40 -8.95
C ILE A 646 -34.76 16.93 -9.77
N ILE A 647 -35.13 15.64 -9.69
CA ILE A 647 -36.28 15.09 -10.42
C ILE A 647 -37.63 15.39 -9.74
N VAL A 648 -37.66 15.68 -8.43
CA VAL A 648 -38.91 16.10 -7.74
C VAL A 648 -39.20 17.61 -7.91
N GLY A 649 -38.31 18.37 -8.56
CA GLY A 649 -38.44 19.82 -8.77
C GLY A 649 -39.04 20.28 -10.10
N SER A 650 -39.73 19.41 -10.86
CA SER A 650 -40.38 19.83 -12.11
C SER A 650 -41.63 19.04 -12.46
N HIS A 651 -42.71 19.29 -11.71
CA HIS A 651 -44.05 19.45 -12.29
C HIS A 651 -44.96 20.18 -11.30
N GLY A 652 -45.26 21.46 -11.59
CA GLY A 652 -46.43 22.12 -10.98
C GLY A 652 -46.33 23.62 -10.67
N CYS A 653 -45.77 24.46 -11.57
CA CYS A 653 -46.49 25.61 -12.15
C CYS A 653 -45.66 26.19 -13.30
#